data_AF-A0A812NB61-F1
#
_entry.id   AF-A0A812NB61-F1
#
_cell.length_a   1.000
_cell.length_b   1.000
_cell.length_c   1.000
_cell.angle_alpha   90.00
_cell.angle_beta   90.00
_cell.angle_gamma   90.00
#
_symmetry.space_group_name_H-M   'P 1'
#
loop_
_entity.id
_entity.type
_entity.pdbx_description
1 polymer ?
#
loop_
_entity_poly.entity_id
_entity_poly.type
_entity_poly.pdbx_seq_one_letter_code
_entity_poly.pdbx_strand_id
1 'polypeptide(L)'
;MKEQLPHLTPVDLGSMGYQGEESLYVSRHVLQQALDAEGLNLDYYRGYNLTHHNPKQYFDSIDSIDSRDLFPCENTDFYRSEFMASYARWTGDAAGVQAQANGDYVAHCYAGKWWMSPQCRSDTLACIPVITAGGGGWKLQALMHWSTTYGIPAAIAVANSFSKYVSIVETTRSLFYWWVPDATFVALQPHHITFPPYSAQEWLHGNMRTAASGTYISKAVSSNFANQALRVRNFIANMNFELAELMKLLLAIASGTPRYDVACQWVRDNKQRWQDWLPIETNCITGFGLADGTGTFVTNRVNATSCEVCTPGRFSQEYLDNTGATRRCVHCAPGTSQEKSAETGCTPCPAGGYTDSHGRETCDVCDQGSYQALEGQTGCTSCDEVRTTRLLAASRLEDCVCREGLIEKSGLCVSCGEGLSCPVGSTVERLANGSSEERPQVLPMYFSSMEAPLEIYRCQSHCPGGSPGSCDAGRVGRTCSECPENHYSAGNQCVECGVALPALWILGIGILLCGIFSSYYLLASDYTAKASMLTCATCSLGMMVSLFQNLGVIQTASVPFPSRLQVFLGVSQIFLLDLHSLGFSCAVGGPVQRFAGTCAFFFAVVSGLAAAALLTNLLLPRRLSWLAWQKYKTMSTIGQFCQVSFTTMTNVGLVPFMCYRHPAGVQSVLKYSDVFCFSTEHTLMQCFGIAILALSGAFLTSCFYFAWKAPSWSGKAIQGGVRFLIFRFRPNVWWFGLVLIARGPLLSMPAVAAPNMPAVQSVCLLGILLLSLQLQVWYLPWKAPVLNVVDGVTNLLLVMLLAVGLGRLGSDPEGGPAVLDSMASAIYVMMMLTVLGLMFLLGVTALFCKRIGGTDQPWVMNLGQPPASKELCNNLAGFLHNQKDIQDDRVQQVLEALCIYDYYDVNATIVLLSTELGFGSKLIRSRIASQGSCAPPPGGSATQQTAAKAENVDEEEASNASTAHDCQASEPKMELLEGETDPDTIAF
;
A
#
# COMPACT_ATOMS: atom_id res chain seq x y z
N MET A 1 -10.40 -31.85 44.94
CA MET A 1 -9.52 -30.66 45.13
C MET A 1 -8.03 -31.03 45.12
N LYS A 2 -7.52 -31.87 46.04
CA LYS A 2 -6.08 -32.22 46.12
C LYS A 2 -5.49 -32.83 44.84
N GLU A 3 -6.26 -33.62 44.10
CA GLU A 3 -5.85 -34.21 42.82
C GLU A 3 -6.11 -33.31 41.59
N GLN A 4 -7.08 -32.39 41.69
CA GLN A 4 -7.52 -31.54 40.58
C GLN A 4 -6.79 -30.19 40.54
N LEU A 5 -6.35 -29.69 41.70
CA LEU A 5 -5.69 -28.39 41.89
C LEU A 5 -4.51 -28.56 42.87
N PRO A 6 -3.48 -29.37 42.51
CA PRO A 6 -2.36 -29.65 43.40
C PRO A 6 -1.60 -28.38 43.81
N HIS A 7 -1.57 -27.38 42.92
CA HIS A 7 -0.95 -26.08 43.15
C HIS A 7 -1.74 -25.16 44.10
N LEU A 8 -2.98 -25.48 44.48
CA LEU A 8 -3.76 -24.73 45.49
C LEU A 8 -3.88 -25.49 46.82
N THR A 9 -3.28 -26.67 46.92
CA THR A 9 -3.34 -27.49 48.13
C THR A 9 -2.34 -26.95 49.16
N PRO A 10 -2.76 -26.67 50.41
CA PRO A 10 -1.85 -26.28 51.48
C PRO A 10 -0.77 -27.34 51.73
N VAL A 11 0.45 -26.90 51.97
CA VAL A 11 1.59 -27.73 52.32
C VAL A 11 1.65 -27.86 53.84
N ASP A 12 1.60 -29.09 54.32
CA ASP A 12 1.82 -29.42 55.73
C ASP A 12 3.31 -29.34 56.06
N LEU A 13 3.64 -28.53 57.08
CA LEU A 13 4.99 -28.30 57.59
C LEU A 13 5.27 -29.10 58.88
N GLY A 14 4.38 -30.01 59.24
CA GLY A 14 4.52 -30.89 60.40
C GLY A 14 3.81 -30.39 61.65
N SER A 15 4.07 -31.08 62.77
CA SER A 15 3.38 -30.89 64.05
C SER A 15 3.78 -29.60 64.77
N MET A 16 2.85 -29.03 65.53
CA MET A 16 3.07 -27.98 66.53
C MET A 16 3.83 -28.46 67.77
N GLY A 17 4.13 -29.75 67.90
CA GLY A 17 4.96 -30.29 68.99
C GLY A 17 4.24 -31.15 70.03
N TYR A 18 2.90 -31.13 70.02
CA TYR A 18 2.06 -31.87 70.95
C TYR A 18 0.95 -32.63 70.20
N GLN A 19 0.36 -33.60 70.88
CA GLN A 19 -0.86 -34.26 70.42
C GLN A 19 -2.05 -33.65 71.17
N GLY A 20 -3.07 -33.24 70.42
CA GLY A 20 -4.37 -32.89 70.97
C GLY A 20 -5.16 -34.16 71.28
N GLU A 21 -5.92 -34.11 72.36
CA GLU A 21 -6.79 -35.20 72.79
C GLU A 21 -8.24 -34.76 72.72
N GLU A 22 -9.14 -35.66 72.34
CA GLU A 22 -10.58 -35.42 72.33
C GLU A 22 -11.31 -36.65 72.84
N SER A 23 -12.28 -36.45 73.73
CA SER A 23 -12.98 -37.56 74.39
C SER A 23 -14.31 -37.08 74.97
N LEU A 24 -14.99 -37.99 75.68
CA LEU A 24 -16.12 -37.69 76.54
C LEU A 24 -15.61 -37.32 77.94
N TYR A 25 -16.13 -36.23 78.51
CA TYR A 25 -15.70 -35.68 79.79
C TYR A 25 -16.86 -35.61 80.79
N VAL A 26 -16.47 -35.63 82.07
CA VAL A 26 -17.35 -35.39 83.22
C VAL A 26 -16.74 -34.28 84.09
N SER A 27 -17.56 -33.42 84.68
CA SER A 27 -17.07 -32.38 85.59
C SER A 27 -16.55 -32.97 86.91
N ARG A 28 -15.54 -32.35 87.51
CA ARG A 28 -14.99 -32.83 88.79
C ARG A 28 -16.03 -32.87 89.90
N HIS A 29 -16.97 -31.93 89.89
CA HIS A 29 -18.04 -31.87 90.90
C HIS A 29 -18.89 -33.14 90.90
N VAL A 30 -19.33 -33.60 89.72
CA VAL A 30 -20.12 -34.83 89.57
C VAL A 30 -19.28 -36.06 89.92
N LEU A 31 -18.03 -36.10 89.47
CA LEU A 31 -17.10 -37.19 89.77
C LEU A 31 -16.88 -37.34 91.28
N GLN A 32 -16.61 -36.23 91.99
CA GLN A 32 -16.37 -36.24 93.43
C GLN A 32 -17.63 -36.61 94.21
N GLN A 33 -18.81 -36.11 93.80
CA GLN A 33 -20.07 -36.44 94.44
C GLN A 33 -20.38 -37.95 94.36
N ALA A 34 -20.08 -38.58 93.22
CA ALA A 34 -20.25 -40.02 93.04
C ALA A 34 -19.24 -40.85 93.85
N LEU A 35 -17.99 -40.38 93.89
CA LEU A 35 -16.91 -41.03 94.64
C LEU A 35 -17.16 -40.95 96.15
N ASP A 36 -17.60 -39.80 96.66
CA ASP A 36 -17.85 -39.60 98.10
C ASP A 36 -19.10 -40.36 98.58
N ALA A 37 -20.13 -40.47 97.73
CA ALA A 37 -21.39 -41.11 98.09
C ALA A 37 -21.34 -42.65 98.04
N GLU A 38 -20.73 -43.22 97.00
CA GLU A 38 -20.78 -44.68 96.74
C GLU A 38 -19.41 -45.29 96.40
N GLY A 39 -18.32 -44.51 96.41
CA GLY A 39 -17.03 -44.96 95.88
C GLY A 39 -17.06 -45.18 94.36
N LEU A 40 -18.07 -44.61 93.67
CA LEU A 40 -18.28 -44.82 92.24
C LEU A 40 -17.31 -43.95 91.43
N ASN A 41 -16.43 -44.61 90.68
CA ASN A 41 -15.51 -43.90 89.80
C ASN A 41 -16.10 -43.67 88.41
N LEU A 42 -16.39 -42.40 88.09
CA LEU A 42 -16.96 -41.96 86.81
C LEU A 42 -15.90 -41.50 85.79
N ASP A 43 -14.60 -41.63 86.09
CA ASP A 43 -13.52 -41.37 85.11
C ASP A 43 -13.22 -42.57 84.19
N TYR A 44 -13.93 -43.69 84.39
CA TYR A 44 -13.74 -44.93 83.67
C TYR A 44 -15.07 -45.49 83.16
N TYR A 45 -15.10 -45.95 81.91
CA TYR A 45 -16.34 -46.32 81.22
C TYR A 45 -17.20 -47.34 81.98
N ARG A 46 -16.59 -48.25 82.77
CA ARG A 46 -17.32 -49.28 83.52
C ARG A 46 -18.15 -48.71 84.68
N GLY A 47 -17.82 -47.53 85.19
CA GLY A 47 -18.59 -46.85 86.24
C GLY A 47 -20.00 -46.46 85.80
N TYR A 48 -20.28 -46.47 84.50
CA TYR A 48 -21.58 -46.10 83.95
C TYR A 48 -22.51 -47.29 83.68
N ASN A 49 -22.04 -48.53 83.87
CA ASN A 49 -22.82 -49.72 83.55
C ASN A 49 -23.92 -49.97 84.61
N LEU A 50 -25.17 -49.97 84.15
CA LEU A 50 -26.38 -50.14 84.97
C LEU A 50 -26.47 -51.50 85.70
N THR A 51 -25.70 -52.51 85.26
CA THR A 51 -25.70 -53.83 85.95
C THR A 51 -25.07 -53.78 87.33
N HIS A 52 -24.26 -52.76 87.62
CA HIS A 52 -23.48 -52.65 88.86
C HIS A 52 -23.79 -51.37 89.66
N HIS A 53 -24.12 -50.26 89.00
CA HIS A 53 -24.31 -48.94 89.63
C HIS A 53 -25.42 -48.13 88.96
N ASN A 54 -26.02 -47.16 89.66
CA ASN A 54 -26.99 -46.21 89.08
C ASN A 54 -26.39 -44.80 88.97
N PRO A 55 -25.58 -44.52 87.92
CA PRO A 55 -24.90 -43.23 87.77
C PRO A 55 -25.87 -42.06 87.57
N LYS A 56 -27.11 -42.30 87.12
CA LYS A 56 -28.08 -41.26 86.75
C LYS A 56 -28.38 -40.26 87.88
N GLN A 57 -28.29 -40.70 89.14
CA GLN A 57 -28.60 -39.85 90.31
C GLN A 57 -27.69 -38.62 90.45
N TYR A 58 -26.49 -38.65 89.85
CA TYR A 58 -25.54 -37.55 89.88
C TYR A 58 -25.68 -36.59 88.70
N PHE A 59 -26.51 -36.91 87.72
CA PHE A 59 -26.74 -36.13 86.49
C PHE A 59 -28.17 -35.57 86.44
N ASP A 60 -28.35 -34.45 85.74
CA ASP A 60 -29.67 -33.83 85.57
C ASP A 60 -30.53 -34.59 84.53
N SER A 61 -31.84 -34.35 84.51
CA SER A 61 -32.75 -34.94 83.51
C SER A 61 -32.56 -34.26 82.14
N ILE A 62 -32.82 -34.97 81.05
CA ILE A 62 -32.86 -34.39 79.69
C ILE A 62 -33.89 -33.25 79.57
N ASP A 63 -34.95 -33.28 80.38
CA ASP A 63 -36.00 -32.24 80.40
C ASP A 63 -35.51 -30.91 81.01
N SER A 64 -34.36 -30.90 81.69
CA SER A 64 -33.76 -29.67 82.22
C SER A 64 -33.11 -28.80 81.15
N ILE A 65 -32.94 -29.33 79.92
CA ILE A 65 -32.29 -28.65 78.81
C ILE A 65 -33.35 -28.17 77.82
N ASP A 66 -33.33 -26.88 77.48
CA ASP A 66 -34.27 -26.30 76.52
C ASP A 66 -34.03 -26.89 75.13
N SER A 67 -35.02 -27.63 74.61
CA SER A 67 -34.99 -28.23 73.27
C SER A 67 -34.72 -27.25 72.13
N ARG A 68 -34.98 -25.94 72.33
CA ARG A 68 -34.66 -24.87 71.37
C ARG A 68 -33.16 -24.63 71.22
N ASP A 69 -32.39 -24.95 72.25
CA ASP A 69 -30.94 -24.81 72.26
C ASP A 69 -30.22 -25.99 71.57
N LEU A 70 -30.97 -26.95 71.03
CA LEU A 70 -30.46 -28.16 70.37
C LEU A 70 -30.80 -28.19 68.87
N PHE A 71 -29.89 -28.71 68.04
CA PHE A 71 -30.15 -28.96 66.61
C PHE A 71 -31.17 -30.09 66.42
N PRO A 72 -32.06 -30.01 65.40
CA PRO A 72 -32.79 -31.18 64.91
C PRO A 72 -31.83 -32.28 64.45
N CYS A 73 -32.11 -33.55 64.73
CA CYS A 73 -31.25 -34.66 64.30
C CYS A 73 -31.02 -34.68 62.78
N GLU A 74 -32.02 -34.27 62.00
CA GLU A 74 -31.97 -34.10 60.54
C GLU A 74 -30.81 -33.21 60.07
N ASN A 75 -30.39 -32.25 60.89
CA ASN A 75 -29.35 -31.28 60.55
C ASN A 75 -27.97 -31.67 61.09
N THR A 76 -27.82 -32.89 61.61
CA THR A 76 -26.59 -33.37 62.27
C THR A 76 -26.10 -34.66 61.62
N ASP A 77 -24.94 -35.17 62.06
CA ASP A 77 -24.38 -36.42 61.55
C ASP A 77 -25.22 -37.66 61.93
N PHE A 78 -26.27 -37.51 62.75
CA PHE A 78 -27.30 -38.54 62.94
C PHE A 78 -28.01 -38.94 61.64
N TYR A 79 -28.03 -38.08 60.62
CA TYR A 79 -28.61 -38.37 59.31
C TYR A 79 -27.59 -38.87 58.27
N ARG A 80 -26.35 -39.16 58.68
CA ARG A 80 -25.34 -39.76 57.80
C ARG A 80 -25.50 -41.29 57.74
N SER A 81 -26.02 -41.77 56.62
CA SER A 81 -26.27 -43.20 56.36
C SER A 81 -25.07 -44.11 56.63
N GLU A 82 -23.88 -43.72 56.16
CA GLU A 82 -22.65 -44.48 56.39
C GLU A 82 -22.30 -44.63 57.88
N PHE A 83 -22.53 -43.58 58.67
CA PHE A 83 -22.24 -43.58 60.11
C PHE A 83 -23.22 -44.50 60.84
N MET A 84 -24.50 -44.42 60.51
CA MET A 84 -25.55 -45.21 61.15
C MET A 84 -25.48 -46.69 60.74
N ALA A 85 -25.14 -46.98 59.49
CA ALA A 85 -24.89 -48.34 59.02
C ALA A 85 -23.69 -48.97 59.75
N SER A 86 -22.61 -48.20 59.94
CA SER A 86 -21.44 -48.64 60.69
C SER A 86 -21.75 -48.88 62.17
N TYR A 87 -22.51 -47.97 62.79
CA TYR A 87 -23.01 -48.11 64.16
C TYR A 87 -23.84 -49.38 64.34
N ALA A 88 -24.87 -49.59 63.50
CA ALA A 88 -25.73 -50.75 63.59
C ALA A 88 -24.95 -52.06 63.39
N ARG A 89 -23.99 -52.07 62.44
CA ARG A 89 -23.13 -53.22 62.16
C ARG A 89 -22.26 -53.62 63.34
N TRP A 90 -21.61 -52.65 64.00
CA TRP A 90 -20.61 -52.94 65.03
C TRP A 90 -21.18 -53.07 66.45
N THR A 91 -22.32 -52.43 66.72
CA THR A 91 -22.97 -52.47 68.03
C THR A 91 -24.12 -53.47 68.11
N GLY A 92 -24.73 -53.82 66.97
CA GLY A 92 -25.91 -54.67 66.91
C GLY A 92 -27.23 -54.00 67.34
N ASP A 93 -27.21 -52.70 67.68
CA ASP A 93 -28.40 -51.96 68.11
C ASP A 93 -29.24 -51.47 66.93
N ALA A 94 -30.04 -52.37 66.36
CA ALA A 94 -30.97 -52.06 65.28
C ALA A 94 -32.07 -51.05 65.67
N ALA A 95 -32.43 -50.97 66.96
CA ALA A 95 -33.46 -50.06 67.45
C ALA A 95 -32.94 -48.61 67.65
N GLY A 96 -31.63 -48.41 67.58
CA GLY A 96 -31.00 -47.09 67.60
C GLY A 96 -30.97 -46.40 66.23
N VAL A 97 -31.38 -47.11 65.17
CA VAL A 97 -31.42 -46.61 63.80
C VAL A 97 -32.80 -46.85 63.18
N GLN A 98 -33.16 -46.05 62.18
CA GLN A 98 -34.36 -46.15 61.37
C GLN A 98 -33.96 -46.32 59.91
N ALA A 99 -34.47 -47.38 59.27
CA ALA A 99 -34.29 -47.57 57.83
C ALA A 99 -35.20 -46.60 57.04
N GLN A 100 -34.63 -45.93 56.05
CA GLN A 100 -35.34 -45.07 55.11
C GLN A 100 -35.80 -45.87 53.87
N ALA A 101 -36.77 -45.32 53.14
CA ALA A 101 -37.38 -45.99 51.98
C ALA A 101 -36.40 -46.30 50.82
N ASN A 102 -35.25 -45.61 50.80
CA ASN A 102 -34.17 -45.78 49.83
C ASN A 102 -33.12 -46.83 50.27
N GLY A 103 -33.27 -47.46 51.43
CA GLY A 103 -32.32 -48.43 51.98
C GLY A 103 -31.22 -47.83 52.86
N ASP A 104 -31.23 -46.51 53.09
CA ASP A 104 -30.31 -45.83 54.00
C ASP A 104 -30.72 -45.96 55.48
N TYR A 105 -29.77 -45.78 56.40
CA TYR A 105 -30.04 -45.76 57.85
C TYR A 105 -29.90 -44.34 58.41
N VAL A 106 -30.83 -43.89 59.24
CA VAL A 106 -30.68 -42.66 60.05
C VAL A 106 -30.82 -42.98 61.52
N ALA A 107 -30.34 -42.12 62.42
CA ALA A 107 -30.51 -42.34 63.86
C ALA A 107 -31.99 -42.25 64.25
N HIS A 108 -32.45 -43.15 65.12
CA HIS A 108 -33.79 -43.04 65.68
C HIS A 108 -33.79 -42.02 66.83
N CYS A 109 -34.26 -40.80 66.55
CA CYS A 109 -34.24 -39.69 67.49
C CYS A 109 -35.57 -39.48 68.22
N TYR A 110 -35.51 -39.40 69.55
CA TYR A 110 -36.61 -39.02 70.41
C TYR A 110 -36.82 -37.50 70.39
N ALA A 111 -38.10 -37.09 70.29
CA ALA A 111 -38.51 -35.69 70.12
C ALA A 111 -37.78 -34.94 68.99
N GLY A 112 -37.22 -35.66 68.01
CA GLY A 112 -36.43 -35.10 66.89
C GLY A 112 -35.09 -34.47 67.29
N LYS A 113 -34.63 -34.63 68.54
CA LYS A 113 -33.45 -33.93 69.09
C LYS A 113 -32.45 -34.84 69.80
N TRP A 114 -32.94 -35.92 70.42
CA TRP A 114 -32.14 -36.78 71.29
C TRP A 114 -31.99 -38.15 70.68
N TRP A 115 -30.76 -38.65 70.60
CA TRP A 115 -30.53 -40.07 70.38
C TRP A 115 -30.32 -40.79 71.71
N MET A 116 -31.03 -41.88 71.95
CA MET A 116 -31.00 -42.61 73.23
C MET A 116 -30.33 -43.97 73.08
N SER A 117 -29.38 -44.24 73.96
CA SER A 117 -28.73 -45.55 74.09
C SER A 117 -29.72 -46.65 74.51
N PRO A 118 -29.45 -47.94 74.24
CA PRO A 118 -30.34 -49.04 74.60
C PRO A 118 -30.68 -49.12 76.10
N GLN A 119 -29.79 -48.63 76.96
CA GLN A 119 -29.91 -48.77 78.41
C GLN A 119 -30.96 -47.86 79.04
N CYS A 120 -31.35 -46.78 78.36
CA CYS A 120 -32.34 -45.83 78.86
C CYS A 120 -33.46 -45.52 77.85
N ARG A 121 -33.48 -46.20 76.70
CA ARG A 121 -34.50 -45.96 75.64
C ARG A 121 -35.92 -46.29 76.09
N SER A 122 -36.09 -47.23 77.02
CA SER A 122 -37.41 -47.59 77.60
C SER A 122 -37.86 -46.67 78.73
N ASP A 123 -36.93 -45.97 79.38
CA ASP A 123 -37.20 -45.03 80.47
C ASP A 123 -36.28 -43.80 80.35
N THR A 124 -36.84 -42.71 79.85
CA THR A 124 -36.11 -41.47 79.58
C THR A 124 -35.55 -40.83 80.86
N LEU A 125 -36.15 -41.12 82.03
CA LEU A 125 -35.67 -40.63 83.32
C LEU A 125 -34.37 -41.30 83.75
N ALA A 126 -34.05 -42.47 83.19
CA ALA A 126 -32.77 -43.16 83.41
C ALA A 126 -31.62 -42.60 82.54
N CYS A 127 -31.91 -41.73 81.56
CA CYS A 127 -30.90 -41.21 80.64
C CYS A 127 -30.07 -40.06 81.25
N ILE A 128 -28.76 -40.13 81.05
CA ILE A 128 -27.77 -39.08 81.31
C ILE A 128 -27.68 -38.20 80.05
N PRO A 129 -27.88 -36.87 80.16
CA PRO A 129 -27.67 -35.96 79.04
C PRO A 129 -26.19 -35.95 78.63
N VAL A 130 -25.94 -36.16 77.34
CA VAL A 130 -24.62 -36.10 76.69
C VAL A 130 -24.65 -35.04 75.61
N ILE A 131 -23.86 -33.97 75.77
CA ILE A 131 -23.92 -32.80 74.90
C ILE A 131 -22.65 -32.68 74.07
N THR A 132 -22.82 -32.53 72.76
CA THR A 132 -21.75 -32.18 71.81
C THR A 132 -22.14 -30.94 71.00
N ALA A 133 -21.20 -30.43 70.20
CA ALA A 133 -21.36 -29.22 69.39
C ALA A 133 -20.76 -29.40 67.99
N GLY A 134 -20.76 -28.33 67.20
CA GLY A 134 -20.42 -28.36 65.78
C GLY A 134 -21.62 -28.80 64.94
N GLY A 135 -21.78 -28.24 63.74
CA GLY A 135 -22.99 -28.46 62.91
C GLY A 135 -23.36 -29.93 62.67
N GLY A 136 -22.36 -30.83 62.63
CA GLY A 136 -22.57 -32.28 62.53
C GLY A 136 -22.59 -33.04 63.87
N GLY A 137 -22.18 -32.42 64.98
CA GLY A 137 -21.92 -33.12 66.25
C GLY A 137 -20.53 -33.76 66.29
N TRP A 138 -19.60 -33.10 66.98
CA TRP A 138 -18.24 -33.61 67.10
C TRP A 138 -18.20 -34.95 67.84
N LYS A 139 -17.50 -35.92 67.24
CA LYS A 139 -17.41 -37.33 67.69
C LYS A 139 -18.74 -38.04 67.92
N LEU A 140 -19.83 -37.60 67.26
CA LEU A 140 -21.16 -38.16 67.46
C LEU A 140 -21.21 -39.69 67.33
N GLN A 141 -20.60 -40.24 66.28
CA GLN A 141 -20.54 -41.68 66.04
C GLN A 141 -19.80 -42.41 67.16
N ALA A 142 -18.64 -41.90 67.61
CA ALA A 142 -17.88 -42.53 68.69
C ALA A 142 -18.65 -42.50 70.01
N LEU A 143 -19.32 -41.37 70.34
CA LEU A 143 -20.17 -41.26 71.52
C LEU A 143 -21.29 -42.31 71.52
N MET A 144 -21.92 -42.57 70.37
CA MET A 144 -22.92 -43.64 70.24
C MET A 144 -22.31 -45.03 70.43
N HIS A 145 -21.18 -45.33 69.78
CA HIS A 145 -20.49 -46.61 69.92
C HIS A 145 -20.07 -46.89 71.36
N TRP A 146 -19.49 -45.89 72.04
CA TRP A 146 -19.11 -46.00 73.45
C TRP A 146 -20.32 -46.22 74.33
N SER A 147 -21.39 -45.44 74.12
CA SER A 147 -22.59 -45.54 74.96
C SER A 147 -23.24 -46.91 74.88
N THR A 148 -23.39 -47.45 73.67
CA THR A 148 -24.03 -48.75 73.46
C THR A 148 -23.15 -49.92 73.88
N THR A 149 -21.87 -49.89 73.53
CA THR A 149 -20.94 -51.00 73.81
C THR A 149 -20.69 -51.17 75.31
N TYR A 150 -20.58 -50.06 76.03
CA TYR A 150 -20.18 -50.06 77.43
C TYR A 150 -21.34 -49.88 78.40
N GLY A 151 -22.57 -49.82 77.88
CA GLY A 151 -23.77 -49.73 78.70
C GLY A 151 -23.93 -48.39 79.42
N ILE A 152 -23.46 -47.29 78.81
CA ILE A 152 -23.68 -45.94 79.34
C ILE A 152 -25.12 -45.54 79.02
N PRO A 153 -25.96 -45.17 80.01
CA PRO A 153 -27.34 -44.75 79.78
C PRO A 153 -27.38 -43.32 79.21
N ALA A 154 -26.87 -43.12 78.01
CA ALA A 154 -26.72 -41.81 77.38
C ALA A 154 -27.96 -41.40 76.57
N ALA A 155 -28.34 -40.13 76.69
CA ALA A 155 -29.15 -39.39 75.71
C ALA A 155 -28.27 -38.32 75.07
N ILE A 156 -27.92 -38.49 73.81
CA ILE A 156 -26.96 -37.65 73.09
C ILE A 156 -27.71 -36.58 72.28
N ALA A 157 -27.32 -35.32 72.42
CA ALA A 157 -27.81 -34.21 71.61
C ALA A 157 -26.68 -33.27 71.16
N VAL A 158 -26.95 -32.53 70.09
CA VAL A 158 -26.04 -31.52 69.52
C VAL A 158 -26.58 -30.14 69.81
N ALA A 159 -25.80 -29.31 70.50
CA ALA A 159 -26.16 -27.92 70.76
C ALA A 159 -26.17 -27.08 69.46
N ASN A 160 -27.12 -26.16 69.34
CA ASN A 160 -27.36 -25.38 68.12
C ASN A 160 -26.29 -24.29 67.84
N SER A 161 -25.48 -23.96 68.84
CA SER A 161 -24.41 -22.97 68.75
C SER A 161 -23.37 -23.23 69.83
N PHE A 162 -22.14 -22.77 69.61
CA PHE A 162 -21.06 -22.93 70.58
C PHE A 162 -21.34 -22.21 71.90
N SER A 163 -21.98 -21.03 71.86
CA SER A 163 -22.36 -20.30 73.07
C SER A 163 -23.39 -21.06 73.92
N LYS A 164 -24.39 -21.67 73.28
CA LYS A 164 -25.38 -22.50 73.97
C LYS A 164 -24.78 -23.80 74.48
N TYR A 165 -23.89 -24.42 73.71
CA TYR A 165 -23.12 -25.57 74.15
C TYR A 165 -22.39 -25.29 75.47
N VAL A 166 -21.62 -24.20 75.53
CA VAL A 166 -20.92 -23.79 76.76
C VAL A 166 -21.90 -23.55 77.90
N SER A 167 -22.97 -22.80 77.65
CA SER A 167 -24.00 -22.52 78.68
C SER A 167 -24.64 -23.79 79.23
N ILE A 168 -24.96 -24.78 78.38
CA ILE A 168 -25.58 -26.04 78.82
C ILE A 168 -24.59 -26.82 79.69
N VAL A 169 -23.34 -26.96 79.25
CA VAL A 169 -22.30 -27.72 79.97
C VAL A 169 -21.96 -27.08 81.32
N GLU A 170 -21.94 -25.75 81.41
CA GLU A 170 -21.65 -25.06 82.67
C GLU A 170 -22.81 -25.07 83.67
N THR A 171 -24.06 -25.12 83.20
CA THR A 171 -25.26 -25.00 84.04
C THR A 171 -25.93 -26.33 84.38
N THR A 172 -25.62 -27.41 83.65
CA THR A 172 -26.21 -28.74 83.85
C THR A 172 -25.18 -29.78 84.22
N ARG A 173 -25.56 -30.73 85.08
CA ARG A 173 -24.77 -31.94 85.36
C ARG A 173 -24.97 -32.92 84.21
N SER A 174 -24.18 -32.76 83.17
CA SER A 174 -24.19 -33.57 81.94
C SER A 174 -22.79 -34.15 81.64
N LEU A 175 -22.75 -35.15 80.75
CA LEU A 175 -21.51 -35.53 80.08
C LEU A 175 -21.35 -34.68 78.83
N PHE A 176 -20.13 -34.40 78.42
CA PHE A 176 -19.90 -33.55 77.26
C PHE A 176 -18.65 -33.92 76.49
N TYR A 177 -18.70 -33.74 75.17
CA TYR A 177 -17.53 -33.88 74.31
C TYR A 177 -16.58 -32.70 74.54
N TRP A 178 -15.28 -32.92 74.70
CA TRP A 178 -14.31 -31.82 74.76
C TRP A 178 -12.96 -32.22 74.16
N TRP A 179 -12.11 -31.22 73.88
CA TRP A 179 -10.76 -31.40 73.35
C TRP A 179 -9.73 -30.58 74.13
N VAL A 180 -8.49 -31.07 74.14
CA VAL A 180 -7.33 -30.43 74.76
C VAL A 180 -6.25 -30.27 73.69
N PRO A 181 -5.61 -29.10 73.53
CA PRO A 181 -5.67 -27.92 74.40
C PRO A 181 -6.89 -27.02 74.15
N ASP A 182 -7.61 -26.68 75.21
CA ASP A 182 -8.69 -25.68 75.23
C ASP A 182 -8.89 -25.19 76.68
N ALA A 183 -9.29 -23.93 76.86
CA ALA A 183 -9.46 -23.33 78.19
C ALA A 183 -10.93 -23.18 78.62
N THR A 184 -11.90 -23.48 77.74
CA THR A 184 -13.31 -23.11 77.91
C THR A 184 -13.90 -23.71 79.19
N PHE A 185 -13.67 -25.00 79.44
CA PHE A 185 -14.24 -25.70 80.60
C PHE A 185 -13.26 -25.92 81.75
N VAL A 186 -12.09 -25.26 81.76
CA VAL A 186 -11.07 -25.54 82.80
C VAL A 186 -11.59 -25.26 84.21
N ALA A 187 -12.52 -24.32 84.37
CA ALA A 187 -13.19 -24.05 85.65
C ALA A 187 -13.97 -25.27 86.20
N LEU A 188 -14.49 -26.13 85.32
CA LEU A 188 -15.20 -27.37 85.71
C LEU A 188 -14.25 -28.50 86.13
N GLN A 189 -12.93 -28.30 85.96
CA GLN A 189 -11.87 -29.29 86.14
C GLN A 189 -12.24 -30.66 85.53
N PRO A 190 -12.57 -30.69 84.24
CA PRO A 190 -13.17 -31.87 83.65
C PRO A 190 -12.17 -33.02 83.57
N HIS A 191 -12.65 -34.23 83.81
CA HIS A 191 -11.89 -35.46 83.71
C HIS A 191 -12.40 -36.24 82.50
N HIS A 192 -11.48 -36.70 81.64
CA HIS A 192 -11.85 -37.51 80.49
C HIS A 192 -12.22 -38.92 80.96
N ILE A 193 -13.22 -39.51 80.31
CA ILE A 193 -13.58 -40.90 80.53
C ILE A 193 -12.57 -41.78 79.79
N THR A 194 -11.93 -42.68 80.52
CA THR A 194 -10.96 -43.63 79.99
C THR A 194 -11.70 -44.79 79.32
N PHE A 195 -11.45 -44.99 78.01
CA PHE A 195 -11.91 -46.12 77.20
C PHE A 195 -10.74 -47.08 76.90
N PRO A 196 -10.99 -48.31 76.40
CA PRO A 196 -9.91 -49.23 76.01
C PRO A 196 -8.95 -48.59 74.99
N PRO A 197 -7.66 -48.94 74.99
CA PRO A 197 -6.64 -48.28 74.17
C PRO A 197 -7.01 -48.22 72.68
N TYR A 198 -6.71 -47.09 72.04
CA TYR A 198 -6.99 -46.85 70.62
C TYR A 198 -6.45 -47.97 69.72
N SER A 199 -7.29 -48.45 68.79
CA SER A 199 -6.92 -49.41 67.75
C SER A 199 -7.16 -48.81 66.36
N ALA A 200 -6.08 -48.45 65.66
CA ALA A 200 -6.18 -47.87 64.31
C ALA A 200 -6.91 -48.79 63.33
N GLN A 201 -6.70 -50.10 63.42
CA GLN A 201 -7.35 -51.08 62.56
C GLN A 201 -8.86 -51.16 62.78
N GLU A 202 -9.33 -50.97 64.02
CA GLU A 202 -10.77 -50.96 64.31
C GLU A 202 -11.41 -49.68 63.78
N TRP A 203 -10.79 -48.53 64.03
CA TRP A 203 -11.30 -47.23 63.59
C TRP A 203 -11.35 -47.11 62.05
N LEU A 204 -10.37 -47.67 61.33
CA LEU A 204 -10.37 -47.73 59.86
C LEU A 204 -11.57 -48.47 59.28
N HIS A 205 -12.10 -49.48 59.97
CA HIS A 205 -13.29 -50.23 59.55
C HIS A 205 -14.60 -49.67 60.14
N GLY A 206 -14.56 -48.48 60.74
CA GLY A 206 -15.70 -47.82 61.39
C GLY A 206 -16.07 -48.37 62.77
N ASN A 207 -15.27 -49.27 63.34
CA ASN A 207 -15.45 -49.73 64.71
C ASN A 207 -14.80 -48.74 65.70
N MET A 208 -15.58 -47.81 66.24
CA MET A 208 -15.10 -46.76 67.16
C MET A 208 -15.31 -47.11 68.65
N ARG A 209 -15.21 -48.40 69.02
CA ARG A 209 -15.42 -48.83 70.42
C ARG A 209 -14.23 -48.51 71.32
N THR A 210 -13.01 -48.50 70.79
CA THR A 210 -11.81 -48.09 71.54
C THR A 210 -11.74 -46.57 71.69
N ALA A 211 -10.82 -46.07 72.54
CA ALA A 211 -10.52 -44.65 72.69
C ALA A 211 -10.14 -44.01 71.35
N ALA A 212 -10.32 -42.70 71.20
CA ALA A 212 -9.89 -41.98 70.02
C ALA A 212 -8.36 -41.80 69.98
N SER A 213 -7.78 -41.71 68.78
CA SER A 213 -6.36 -41.36 68.62
C SER A 213 -6.10 -39.91 69.03
N GLY A 214 -4.92 -39.65 69.58
CA GLY A 214 -4.38 -38.29 69.65
C GLY A 214 -4.26 -37.70 68.24
N THR A 215 -4.65 -36.43 68.10
CA THR A 215 -4.57 -35.68 66.84
C THR A 215 -3.42 -34.71 66.91
N TYR A 216 -2.42 -34.82 66.02
CA TYR A 216 -1.37 -33.80 65.97
C TYR A 216 -1.94 -32.53 65.34
N ILE A 217 -1.62 -31.39 65.92
CA ILE A 217 -2.00 -30.09 65.36
C ILE A 217 -0.95 -29.74 64.30
N SER A 218 -1.36 -29.73 63.04
CA SER A 218 -0.46 -29.46 61.90
C SER A 218 -0.32 -27.97 61.61
N LYS A 219 0.82 -27.61 61.01
CA LYS A 219 1.10 -26.26 60.51
C LYS A 219 0.98 -26.28 58.99
N ALA A 220 0.03 -25.55 58.43
CA ALA A 220 -0.17 -25.52 56.98
C ALA A 220 0.15 -24.14 56.39
N VAL A 221 0.81 -24.12 55.23
CA VAL A 221 1.06 -22.89 54.45
C VAL A 221 0.58 -23.06 53.01
N SER A 222 0.41 -21.94 52.30
CA SER A 222 0.14 -21.99 50.85
C SER A 222 1.28 -22.69 50.11
N SER A 223 0.95 -23.43 49.05
CA SER A 223 1.89 -24.10 48.13
C SER A 223 2.99 -23.16 47.60
N ASN A 224 2.63 -21.91 47.28
CA ASN A 224 3.55 -20.91 46.74
C ASN A 224 4.30 -20.11 47.83
N PHE A 225 4.02 -20.35 49.10
CA PHE A 225 4.60 -19.59 50.21
C PHE A 225 6.13 -19.72 50.27
N ALA A 226 6.67 -20.88 49.86
CA ALA A 226 8.10 -21.12 49.76
C ALA A 226 8.81 -20.14 48.81
N ASN A 227 8.13 -19.75 47.72
CA ASN A 227 8.68 -18.85 46.71
C ASN A 227 8.62 -17.38 47.15
N GLN A 228 7.68 -17.03 48.02
CA GLN A 228 7.48 -15.65 48.49
C GLN A 228 8.29 -15.35 49.76
N ALA A 229 8.39 -16.31 50.68
CA ALA A 229 8.96 -16.07 52.01
C ALA A 229 9.55 -17.35 52.62
N LEU A 230 10.58 -17.92 52.00
CA LEU A 230 11.22 -19.16 52.48
C LEU A 230 11.69 -19.08 53.94
N ARG A 231 12.29 -17.95 54.35
CA ARG A 231 12.78 -17.78 55.74
C ARG A 231 11.63 -17.92 56.74
N VAL A 232 10.47 -17.33 56.42
CA VAL A 232 9.26 -17.42 57.24
C VAL A 232 8.69 -18.84 57.20
N ARG A 233 8.69 -19.50 56.04
CA ARG A 233 8.28 -20.91 55.92
C ARG A 233 9.10 -21.82 56.83
N ASN A 234 10.42 -21.70 56.82
CA ASN A 234 11.30 -22.53 57.63
C ASN A 234 11.15 -22.22 59.12
N PHE A 235 10.98 -20.94 59.48
CA PHE A 235 10.66 -20.55 60.85
C PHE A 235 9.37 -21.22 61.35
N ILE A 236 8.29 -21.19 60.55
CA ILE A 236 7.03 -21.85 60.89
C ILE A 236 7.22 -23.38 61.00
N ALA A 237 7.98 -23.99 60.09
CA ALA A 237 8.25 -25.42 60.13
C ALA A 237 8.95 -25.84 61.43
N ASN A 238 9.89 -25.02 61.91
CA ASN A 238 10.63 -25.28 63.15
C ASN A 238 9.88 -24.91 64.42
N MET A 239 8.85 -24.07 64.34
CA MET A 239 8.05 -23.62 65.50
C MET A 239 7.40 -24.79 66.23
N ASN A 240 7.58 -24.88 67.55
CA ASN A 240 7.16 -26.03 68.37
C ASN A 240 6.78 -25.57 69.79
N PHE A 241 5.68 -26.07 70.35
CA PHE A 241 5.21 -25.79 71.71
C PHE A 241 5.01 -27.07 72.53
N GLU A 242 5.25 -26.96 73.84
CA GLU A 242 4.83 -27.99 74.79
C GLU A 242 3.36 -27.80 75.20
N LEU A 243 2.61 -28.89 75.36
CA LEU A 243 1.17 -28.82 75.71
C LEU A 243 0.93 -28.05 77.03
N ALA A 244 1.75 -28.32 78.05
CA ALA A 244 1.62 -27.67 79.37
C ALA A 244 1.85 -26.16 79.30
N GLU A 245 2.74 -25.71 78.42
CA GLU A 245 3.00 -24.31 78.16
C GLU A 245 1.81 -23.66 77.44
N LEU A 246 1.33 -24.29 76.38
CA LEU A 246 0.20 -23.77 75.62
C LEU A 246 -1.05 -23.62 76.50
N MET A 247 -1.30 -24.59 77.39
CA MET A 247 -2.39 -24.51 78.36
C MET A 247 -2.25 -23.31 79.31
N LYS A 248 -1.04 -22.98 79.77
CA LYS A 248 -0.82 -21.77 80.60
C LYS A 248 -1.17 -20.48 79.84
N LEU A 249 -0.80 -20.40 78.56
CA LEU A 249 -1.12 -19.24 77.71
C LEU A 249 -2.64 -19.13 77.49
N LEU A 250 -3.31 -20.23 77.19
CA LEU A 250 -4.76 -20.25 77.00
C LEU A 250 -5.52 -19.88 78.28
N LEU A 251 -5.02 -20.29 79.45
CA LEU A 251 -5.59 -19.90 80.74
C LEU A 251 -5.42 -18.42 81.04
N ALA A 252 -4.27 -17.83 80.74
CA ALA A 252 -4.06 -16.39 80.87
C ALA A 252 -5.05 -15.60 79.99
N ILE A 253 -5.30 -16.09 78.77
CA ILE A 253 -6.29 -15.51 77.85
C ILE A 253 -7.71 -15.66 78.43
N ALA A 254 -8.07 -16.84 78.93
CA ALA A 254 -9.39 -17.10 79.52
C ALA A 254 -9.63 -16.26 80.79
N SER A 255 -8.58 -15.93 81.54
CA SER A 255 -8.66 -15.06 82.72
C SER A 255 -8.88 -13.56 82.41
N GLY A 256 -8.92 -13.19 81.12
CA GLY A 256 -9.20 -11.82 80.67
C GLY A 256 -7.99 -11.04 80.17
N THR A 257 -6.79 -11.64 80.15
CA THR A 257 -5.60 -10.97 79.58
C THR A 257 -5.69 -10.96 78.05
N PRO A 258 -5.45 -9.82 77.37
CA PRO A 258 -5.45 -9.77 75.91
C PRO A 258 -4.47 -10.75 75.29
N ARG A 259 -4.88 -11.44 74.21
CA ARG A 259 -4.07 -12.45 73.51
C ARG A 259 -2.68 -11.94 73.11
N TYR A 260 -2.60 -10.68 72.68
CA TYR A 260 -1.35 -10.05 72.27
C TYR A 260 -0.36 -9.94 73.44
N ASP A 261 -0.81 -9.51 74.61
CA ASP A 261 0.05 -9.30 75.78
C ASP A 261 0.63 -10.62 76.28
N VAL A 262 -0.21 -11.67 76.33
CA VAL A 262 0.19 -13.04 76.68
C VAL A 262 1.27 -13.55 75.71
N ALA A 263 1.06 -13.39 74.40
CA ALA A 263 2.04 -13.80 73.39
C ALA A 263 3.33 -12.98 73.45
N CYS A 264 3.24 -11.66 73.63
CA CYS A 264 4.38 -10.75 73.70
C CYS A 264 5.28 -11.07 74.91
N GLN A 265 4.66 -11.29 76.08
CA GLN A 265 5.38 -11.71 77.28
C GLN A 265 6.08 -13.05 77.06
N TRP A 266 5.37 -14.04 76.49
CA TRP A 266 5.95 -15.34 76.19
C TRP A 266 7.19 -15.24 75.29
N VAL A 267 7.14 -14.46 74.22
CA VAL A 267 8.27 -14.26 73.30
C VAL A 267 9.48 -13.65 74.02
N ARG A 268 9.27 -12.69 74.91
CA ARG A 268 10.37 -12.06 75.68
C ARG A 268 11.01 -13.04 76.65
N ASP A 269 10.20 -13.84 77.33
CA ASP A 269 10.65 -14.75 78.38
C ASP A 269 11.30 -16.02 77.82
N ASN A 270 11.01 -16.40 76.57
CA ASN A 270 11.44 -17.68 75.96
C ASN A 270 12.43 -17.50 74.79
N LYS A 271 13.35 -16.52 74.88
CA LYS A 271 14.31 -16.19 73.82
C LYS A 271 15.08 -17.39 73.27
N GLN A 272 15.65 -18.21 74.14
CA GLN A 272 16.45 -19.37 73.72
C GLN A 272 15.63 -20.37 72.90
N ARG A 273 14.34 -20.56 73.24
CA ARG A 273 13.48 -21.54 72.57
C ARG A 273 13.20 -21.16 71.11
N TRP A 274 12.81 -19.90 70.86
CA TRP A 274 12.48 -19.49 69.49
C TRP A 274 13.69 -19.15 68.63
N GLN A 275 14.88 -18.96 69.22
CA GLN A 275 16.12 -18.77 68.48
C GLN A 275 16.49 -20.01 67.66
N ASP A 276 16.27 -21.20 68.21
CA ASP A 276 16.50 -22.47 67.50
C ASP A 276 15.54 -22.67 66.32
N TRP A 277 14.47 -21.87 66.22
CA TRP A 277 13.54 -21.93 65.09
C TRP A 277 14.04 -21.14 63.87
N LEU A 278 15.04 -20.26 64.04
CA LEU A 278 15.54 -19.41 62.95
C LEU A 278 16.35 -20.23 61.93
N PRO A 279 16.08 -20.11 60.61
CA PRO A 279 16.79 -20.87 59.58
C PRO A 279 18.19 -20.35 59.28
N ILE A 280 19.08 -21.24 58.81
CA ILE A 280 20.42 -20.90 58.30
C ILE A 280 20.30 -20.13 56.97
N GLU A 281 20.92 -18.95 56.89
CA GLU A 281 20.74 -18.01 55.77
C GLU A 281 21.31 -18.47 54.42
N THR A 282 22.20 -19.47 54.41
CA THR A 282 22.93 -19.96 53.22
C THR A 282 22.44 -21.31 52.66
N ASN A 283 21.30 -21.82 53.15
CA ASN A 283 20.63 -22.99 52.59
C ASN A 283 19.64 -22.58 51.49
N CYS A 284 20.12 -22.52 50.25
CA CYS A 284 19.33 -22.05 49.11
C CYS A 284 18.40 -23.14 48.56
N ILE A 285 17.19 -22.74 48.17
CA ILE A 285 16.18 -23.63 47.57
C ILE A 285 16.25 -23.64 46.05
N THR A 286 15.46 -24.51 45.42
CA THR A 286 15.25 -24.54 43.96
C THR A 286 14.96 -23.15 43.43
N GLY A 287 15.73 -22.74 42.42
CA GLY A 287 15.61 -21.44 41.77
C GLY A 287 16.44 -20.33 42.42
N PHE A 288 17.06 -20.58 43.55
CA PHE A 288 17.98 -19.66 44.21
C PHE A 288 19.38 -20.25 44.23
N GLY A 289 20.38 -19.39 44.36
CA GLY A 289 21.78 -19.78 44.49
C GLY A 289 22.53 -18.94 45.50
N LEU A 290 23.63 -19.49 46.00
CA LEU A 290 24.54 -18.81 46.92
C LEU A 290 25.00 -17.46 46.35
N ALA A 291 24.92 -16.41 47.17
CA ALA A 291 25.38 -15.07 46.83
C ALA A 291 26.14 -14.41 47.98
N ASP A 292 27.07 -13.51 47.63
CA ASP A 292 27.84 -12.73 48.59
C ASP A 292 27.06 -11.49 49.12
N GLY A 293 27.70 -10.69 49.97
CA GLY A 293 27.08 -9.52 50.60
C GLY A 293 26.72 -8.39 49.64
N THR A 294 27.16 -8.50 48.37
CA THR A 294 26.84 -7.56 47.30
C THR A 294 25.77 -8.09 46.33
N GLY A 295 25.29 -9.32 46.57
CA GLY A 295 24.31 -9.99 45.72
C GLY A 295 24.91 -10.69 44.49
N THR A 296 26.22 -10.89 44.43
CA THR A 296 26.85 -11.62 43.31
C THR A 296 26.88 -13.12 43.58
N PHE A 297 26.57 -13.94 42.57
CA PHE A 297 26.54 -15.39 42.73
C PHE A 297 27.94 -15.98 42.97
N VAL A 298 28.06 -16.79 44.01
CA VAL A 298 29.28 -17.49 44.38
C VAL A 298 29.12 -19.00 44.23
N THR A 299 30.23 -19.69 44.02
CA THR A 299 30.23 -21.14 43.76
C THR A 299 30.26 -21.99 45.04
N ASN A 300 30.61 -21.40 46.19
CA ASN A 300 30.84 -22.08 47.46
C ASN A 300 30.23 -21.31 48.65
N ARG A 301 29.76 -22.02 49.67
CA ARG A 301 29.06 -21.46 50.83
C ARG A 301 29.92 -20.55 51.73
N VAL A 302 31.24 -20.78 51.75
CA VAL A 302 32.19 -19.97 52.56
C VAL A 302 32.14 -18.49 52.19
N ASN A 303 31.86 -18.20 50.92
CA ASN A 303 31.81 -16.82 50.40
C ASN A 303 30.36 -16.30 50.29
N ALA A 304 29.38 -17.08 50.78
CA ALA A 304 27.98 -16.75 50.67
C ALA A 304 27.46 -16.17 51.98
N THR A 305 26.74 -15.06 51.88
CA THR A 305 26.02 -14.43 53.00
C THR A 305 24.51 -14.51 52.82
N SER A 306 24.02 -14.73 51.59
CA SER A 306 22.60 -14.84 51.29
C SER A 306 22.33 -15.82 50.14
N CYS A 307 21.05 -15.99 49.80
CA CYS A 307 20.59 -16.72 48.63
C CYS A 307 19.84 -15.75 47.72
N GLU A 308 20.29 -15.61 46.49
CA GLU A 308 19.66 -14.76 45.47
C GLU A 308 19.01 -15.61 44.37
N VAL A 309 17.98 -15.07 43.72
CA VAL A 309 17.25 -15.78 42.66
C VAL A 309 18.14 -15.96 41.43
N CYS A 310 18.24 -17.17 40.86
CA CYS A 310 18.99 -17.36 39.62
C CYS A 310 18.32 -16.58 38.49
N THR A 311 19.03 -15.56 38.00
CA THR A 311 18.59 -14.68 36.91
C THR A 311 18.57 -15.43 35.57
N PRO A 312 17.88 -14.90 34.54
CA PRO A 312 17.91 -15.46 33.19
C PRO A 312 19.33 -15.71 32.69
N GLY A 313 19.51 -16.73 31.87
CA GLY A 313 20.81 -17.25 31.45
C GLY A 313 21.52 -18.12 32.50
N ARG A 314 20.94 -18.32 33.68
CA ARG A 314 21.46 -19.22 34.72
C ARG A 314 20.38 -20.16 35.24
N PHE A 315 20.80 -21.34 35.67
CA PHE A 315 19.91 -22.32 36.31
C PHE A 315 20.44 -22.72 37.69
N SER A 316 19.50 -23.08 38.58
CA SER A 316 19.76 -23.48 39.96
C SER A 316 20.19 -24.94 40.02
N GLN A 317 21.47 -25.18 40.25
CA GLN A 317 22.08 -26.50 40.37
C GLN A 317 22.25 -26.87 41.84
N GLU A 318 21.98 -28.13 42.19
CA GLU A 318 22.25 -28.67 43.52
C GLU A 318 23.76 -28.78 43.80
N TYR A 319 24.16 -28.39 45.01
CA TYR A 319 25.53 -28.41 45.48
C TYR A 319 25.58 -28.94 46.91
N LEU A 320 26.33 -30.01 47.14
CA LEU A 320 26.47 -30.65 48.44
C LEU A 320 27.78 -30.21 49.12
N ASP A 321 27.70 -29.77 50.38
CA ASP A 321 28.88 -29.48 51.20
C ASP A 321 28.80 -30.12 52.60
N ASN A 322 29.81 -29.85 53.44
CA ASN A 322 29.94 -30.40 54.79
C ASN A 322 28.81 -29.98 55.75
N THR A 323 28.02 -28.97 55.40
CA THR A 323 26.87 -28.47 56.17
C THR A 323 25.51 -28.91 55.58
N GLY A 324 25.52 -29.66 54.48
CA GLY A 324 24.34 -30.23 53.83
C GLY A 324 24.14 -29.76 52.38
N ALA A 325 23.01 -30.13 51.78
CA ALA A 325 22.65 -29.70 50.44
C ALA A 325 22.26 -28.21 50.40
N THR A 326 22.79 -27.48 49.43
CA THR A 326 22.39 -26.11 49.06
C THR A 326 22.36 -26.01 47.52
N ARG A 327 22.15 -24.81 46.97
CA ARG A 327 22.09 -24.60 45.51
C ARG A 327 22.94 -23.42 45.07
N ARG A 328 23.43 -23.48 43.83
CA ARG A 328 24.24 -22.43 43.18
C ARG A 328 23.72 -22.15 41.77
N CYS A 329 23.85 -20.92 41.31
CA CYS A 329 23.41 -20.53 39.96
C CYS A 329 24.55 -20.73 38.94
N VAL A 330 24.32 -21.59 37.94
CA VAL A 330 25.30 -21.93 36.90
C VAL A 330 24.82 -21.40 35.56
N HIS A 331 25.74 -20.92 34.72
CA HIS A 331 25.42 -20.45 33.37
C HIS A 331 24.91 -21.58 32.47
N CYS A 332 23.97 -21.26 31.58
CA CYS A 332 23.62 -22.14 30.46
C CYS A 332 24.81 -22.33 29.52
N ALA A 333 25.00 -23.55 29.01
CA ALA A 333 26.04 -23.85 28.04
C ALA A 333 25.63 -23.39 26.62
N PRO A 334 26.58 -23.16 25.69
CA PRO A 334 26.27 -22.92 24.29
C PRO A 334 25.32 -23.99 23.72
N GLY A 335 24.42 -23.57 22.83
CA GLY A 335 23.28 -24.38 22.37
C GLY A 335 22.09 -24.43 23.35
N THR A 336 22.18 -23.88 24.55
CA THR A 336 21.07 -23.82 25.53
C THR A 336 20.84 -22.41 26.07
N SER A 337 19.59 -22.07 26.33
CA SER A 337 19.17 -20.78 26.90
C SER A 337 18.22 -20.97 28.08
N GLN A 338 18.04 -19.92 28.87
CA GLN A 338 17.02 -19.90 29.91
C GLN A 338 16.45 -18.49 30.09
N GLU A 339 15.22 -18.28 29.64
CA GLU A 339 14.55 -16.98 29.68
C GLU A 339 13.95 -16.69 31.07
N LYS A 340 13.55 -17.74 31.80
CA LYS A 340 12.86 -17.61 33.09
C LYS A 340 13.82 -17.66 34.26
N SER A 341 13.59 -16.81 35.24
CA SER A 341 14.30 -16.87 36.53
C SER A 341 13.87 -18.11 37.32
N ALA A 342 14.71 -18.53 38.27
CA ALA A 342 14.43 -19.61 39.22
C ALA A 342 14.29 -21.04 38.62
N GLU A 343 14.77 -21.26 37.41
CA GLU A 343 14.70 -22.57 36.73
C GLU A 343 15.81 -23.53 37.16
N THR A 344 15.56 -24.84 37.04
CA THR A 344 16.50 -25.91 37.45
C THR A 344 17.29 -26.53 36.29
N GLY A 345 17.07 -26.08 35.06
CA GLY A 345 17.80 -26.50 33.87
C GLY A 345 17.70 -25.47 32.75
N CYS A 346 18.53 -25.61 31.72
CA CYS A 346 18.45 -24.78 30.50
C CYS A 346 17.75 -25.55 29.39
N THR A 347 17.02 -24.84 28.53
CA THR A 347 16.33 -25.42 27.37
C THR A 347 17.23 -25.37 26.14
N PRO A 348 17.26 -26.42 25.29
CA PRO A 348 17.99 -26.35 24.03
C PRO A 348 17.37 -25.30 23.10
N CYS A 349 18.20 -24.62 22.32
CA CYS A 349 17.69 -23.68 21.33
C CYS A 349 16.84 -24.41 20.27
N PRO A 350 15.63 -23.92 19.96
CA PRO A 350 14.77 -24.55 18.96
C PRO A 350 15.38 -24.45 17.55
N ALA A 351 14.93 -25.30 16.63
CA ALA A 351 15.31 -25.19 15.23
C ALA A 351 15.03 -23.76 14.69
N GLY A 352 15.95 -23.22 13.89
CA GLY A 352 15.97 -21.81 13.48
C GLY A 352 16.66 -20.85 14.45
N GLY A 353 17.10 -21.32 15.64
CA GLY A 353 17.86 -20.55 16.62
C GLY A 353 19.15 -21.22 17.06
N TYR A 354 20.10 -20.42 17.56
CA TYR A 354 21.40 -20.86 18.05
C TYR A 354 21.89 -20.00 19.22
N THR A 355 22.92 -20.47 19.92
CA THR A 355 23.72 -19.61 20.82
C THR A 355 25.14 -20.15 20.90
N ASP A 356 26.11 -19.27 20.67
CA ASP A 356 27.54 -19.56 20.70
C ASP A 356 28.19 -19.29 22.07
N SER A 357 27.46 -18.63 22.98
CA SER A 357 27.98 -18.05 24.22
C SER A 357 27.30 -18.62 25.46
N HIS A 358 28.03 -18.61 26.57
CA HIS A 358 27.50 -19.08 27.86
C HIS A 358 26.53 -18.06 28.45
N GLY A 359 25.51 -18.57 29.10
CA GLY A 359 24.60 -17.76 29.92
C GLY A 359 23.63 -16.89 29.14
N ARG A 360 23.22 -17.32 27.94
CA ARG A 360 22.22 -16.60 27.16
C ARG A 360 20.80 -16.78 27.73
N GLU A 361 20.09 -15.66 27.80
CA GLU A 361 18.70 -15.60 28.24
C GLU A 361 17.76 -16.12 27.15
N THR A 362 18.00 -15.72 25.90
CA THR A 362 17.26 -16.13 24.71
C THR A 362 18.21 -16.64 23.64
N CYS A 363 17.71 -17.50 22.74
CA CYS A 363 18.49 -17.95 21.58
C CYS A 363 18.51 -16.88 20.51
N ASP A 364 19.66 -16.68 19.89
CA ASP A 364 19.81 -15.84 18.71
C ASP A 364 19.16 -16.57 17.50
N VAL A 365 18.43 -15.84 16.66
CA VAL A 365 17.75 -16.44 15.49
C VAL A 365 18.68 -16.42 14.28
N CYS A 366 18.51 -17.39 13.37
CA CYS A 366 19.22 -17.34 12.09
C CYS A 366 18.75 -16.15 11.26
N ASP A 367 19.71 -15.31 10.86
CA ASP A 367 19.47 -14.18 9.98
C ASP A 367 18.98 -14.64 8.60
N GLN A 368 18.37 -13.71 7.87
CA GLN A 368 17.94 -13.96 6.50
C GLN A 368 19.12 -14.41 5.63
N GLY A 369 18.93 -15.51 4.91
CA GLY A 369 19.99 -16.16 4.12
C GLY A 369 20.69 -17.32 4.85
N SER A 370 20.33 -17.61 6.09
CA SER A 370 20.83 -18.77 6.84
C SER A 370 19.69 -19.55 7.51
N TYR A 371 19.91 -20.85 7.77
CA TYR A 371 18.94 -21.74 8.42
C TYR A 371 19.62 -22.67 9.44
N GLN A 372 18.85 -23.22 10.36
CA GLN A 372 19.33 -24.26 11.29
C GLN A 372 18.25 -25.31 11.54
N ALA A 373 18.51 -26.54 11.12
CA ALA A 373 17.53 -27.62 11.16
C ALA A 373 17.50 -28.43 12.46
N LEU A 374 18.59 -28.39 13.24
CA LEU A 374 18.71 -29.17 14.47
C LEU A 374 18.56 -28.28 15.71
N GLU A 375 18.01 -28.84 16.78
CA GLU A 375 17.96 -28.18 18.09
C GLU A 375 19.36 -28.17 18.76
N GLY A 376 19.57 -27.20 19.66
CA GLY A 376 20.75 -27.15 20.51
C GLY A 376 22.06 -26.75 19.80
N GLN A 377 21.98 -26.05 18.67
CA GLN A 377 23.14 -25.73 17.85
C GLN A 377 23.81 -24.41 18.25
N THR A 378 25.09 -24.27 17.89
CA THR A 378 25.94 -23.12 18.22
C THR A 378 26.16 -22.16 17.04
N GLY A 379 25.53 -22.41 15.88
CA GLY A 379 25.60 -21.54 14.70
C GLY A 379 24.55 -21.90 13.65
N CYS A 380 24.40 -21.05 12.63
CA CYS A 380 23.50 -21.28 11.48
C CYS A 380 24.28 -21.70 10.23
N THR A 381 23.61 -22.42 9.32
CA THR A 381 24.13 -22.81 8.01
C THR A 381 23.64 -21.81 6.96
N SER A 382 24.55 -21.22 6.17
CA SER A 382 24.17 -20.28 5.10
C SER A 382 23.61 -21.00 3.87
N CYS A 383 22.65 -20.37 3.20
CA CYS A 383 22.20 -20.78 1.86
C CYS A 383 23.29 -20.47 0.80
N ASP A 384 23.23 -21.13 -0.35
CA ASP A 384 24.11 -20.84 -1.51
C ASP A 384 23.96 -19.38 -1.99
N GLU A 385 24.99 -18.79 -2.63
CA GLU A 385 25.03 -17.35 -3.02
C GLU A 385 23.85 -16.83 -3.88
N VAL A 386 23.12 -17.73 -4.55
CA VAL A 386 21.96 -17.42 -5.40
C VAL A 386 20.62 -17.61 -4.69
N ARG A 387 20.63 -18.18 -3.48
CA ARG A 387 19.45 -18.49 -2.66
C ARG A 387 19.49 -17.72 -1.32
N THR A 388 18.32 -17.43 -0.78
CA THR A 388 18.13 -16.78 0.52
C THR A 388 16.87 -17.32 1.18
N THR A 389 16.73 -17.13 2.48
CA THR A 389 15.49 -17.47 3.20
C THR A 389 14.51 -16.30 3.14
N ARG A 390 13.21 -16.60 3.21
CA ARG A 390 12.15 -15.56 3.26
C ARG A 390 11.94 -14.99 4.65
N LEU A 391 12.11 -15.83 5.65
CA LEU A 391 11.82 -15.52 7.05
C LEU A 391 13.10 -15.60 7.86
N LEU A 392 13.16 -14.80 8.92
CA LEU A 392 14.10 -14.99 10.03
C LEU A 392 13.83 -16.35 10.69
N ALA A 393 14.85 -16.95 11.30
CA ALA A 393 14.77 -18.24 11.98
C ALA A 393 14.34 -19.42 11.07
N ALA A 394 14.83 -19.46 9.83
CA ALA A 394 14.56 -20.58 8.94
C ALA A 394 15.08 -21.90 9.55
N SER A 395 14.26 -22.94 9.45
CA SER A 395 14.53 -24.23 10.11
C SER A 395 14.77 -25.37 9.12
N ARG A 396 14.66 -25.13 7.80
CA ARG A 396 14.83 -26.17 6.78
C ARG A 396 15.68 -25.67 5.61
N LEU A 397 16.40 -26.58 4.98
CA LEU A 397 17.12 -26.29 3.72
C LEU A 397 16.16 -25.89 2.60
N GLU A 398 14.94 -26.44 2.62
CA GLU A 398 13.89 -26.11 1.64
C GLU A 398 13.42 -24.64 1.74
N ASP A 399 13.72 -23.95 2.85
CA ASP A 399 13.41 -22.53 3.02
C ASP A 399 14.39 -21.63 2.22
N CYS A 400 15.50 -22.18 1.70
CA CYS A 400 16.43 -21.49 0.81
C CYS A 400 15.85 -21.39 -0.62
N VAL A 401 15.27 -20.24 -0.93
CA VAL A 401 14.63 -19.93 -2.21
C VAL A 401 15.44 -18.91 -3.02
N CYS A 402 15.16 -18.73 -4.32
CA CYS A 402 15.90 -17.75 -5.13
C CYS A 402 15.80 -16.32 -4.57
N ARG A 403 16.92 -15.58 -4.57
CA ARG A 403 16.96 -14.18 -4.14
C ARG A 403 16.11 -13.26 -5.04
N GLU A 404 15.88 -12.04 -4.58
CA GLU A 404 15.15 -11.02 -5.35
C GLU A 404 15.80 -10.79 -6.73
N GLY A 405 14.97 -10.64 -7.76
CA GLY A 405 15.43 -10.52 -9.14
C GLY A 405 15.87 -11.83 -9.79
N LEU A 406 15.72 -12.98 -9.12
CA LEU A 406 15.87 -14.32 -9.71
C LEU A 406 14.55 -15.10 -9.65
N ILE A 407 14.33 -15.97 -10.64
CA ILE A 407 13.19 -16.89 -10.71
C ILE A 407 13.66 -18.34 -10.84
N GLU A 408 13.05 -19.25 -10.10
CA GLU A 408 13.39 -20.67 -10.18
C GLU A 408 12.78 -21.33 -11.43
N LYS A 409 13.64 -21.92 -12.26
CA LYS A 409 13.29 -22.73 -13.43
C LYS A 409 14.01 -24.07 -13.34
N SER A 410 13.25 -25.16 -13.17
CA SER A 410 13.79 -26.53 -13.10
C SER A 410 14.89 -26.71 -12.04
N GLY A 411 14.75 -26.08 -10.87
CA GLY A 411 15.69 -26.15 -9.74
C GLY A 411 16.84 -25.14 -9.78
N LEU A 412 17.01 -24.40 -10.89
CA LEU A 412 18.04 -23.37 -11.06
C LEU A 412 17.43 -21.96 -10.94
N CYS A 413 18.10 -21.08 -10.21
CA CYS A 413 17.74 -19.67 -10.14
C CYS A 413 18.28 -18.93 -11.37
N VAL A 414 17.40 -18.49 -12.27
CA VAL A 414 17.75 -17.71 -13.46
C VAL A 414 17.37 -16.23 -13.28
N SER A 415 18.03 -15.33 -14.02
CA SER A 415 17.75 -13.89 -13.94
C SER A 415 16.32 -13.56 -14.34
N CYS A 416 15.63 -12.78 -13.51
CA CYS A 416 14.35 -12.17 -13.88
C CYS A 416 14.58 -11.18 -15.03
N GLY A 417 13.97 -11.44 -16.18
CA GLY A 417 14.10 -10.61 -17.38
C GLY A 417 13.37 -9.27 -17.26
N GLU A 418 13.68 -8.33 -18.16
CA GLU A 418 12.98 -7.05 -18.26
C GLU A 418 11.47 -7.25 -18.46
N GLY A 419 10.65 -6.55 -17.68
CA GLY A 419 9.18 -6.64 -17.74
C GLY A 419 8.55 -7.69 -16.80
N LEU A 420 9.35 -8.33 -15.94
CA LEU A 420 8.88 -9.16 -14.83
C LEU A 420 9.28 -8.56 -13.48
N SER A 421 8.38 -8.65 -12.51
CA SER A 421 8.69 -8.46 -11.09
C SER A 421 8.90 -9.84 -10.46
N CYS A 422 10.08 -10.09 -9.87
CA CYS A 422 10.40 -11.35 -9.20
C CYS A 422 10.79 -11.10 -7.74
N PRO A 423 9.82 -11.10 -6.80
CA PRO A 423 10.11 -11.07 -5.37
C PRO A 423 10.84 -12.34 -4.91
N VAL A 424 11.43 -12.31 -3.70
CA VAL A 424 12.18 -13.44 -3.13
C VAL A 424 11.37 -14.74 -3.19
N GLY A 425 11.96 -15.80 -3.73
CA GLY A 425 11.34 -17.12 -3.91
C GLY A 425 10.28 -17.21 -5.01
N SER A 426 10.47 -16.43 -6.07
CA SER A 426 9.70 -16.52 -7.30
C SER A 426 9.99 -17.83 -8.04
N THR A 427 8.94 -18.49 -8.54
CA THR A 427 9.03 -19.70 -9.36
C THR A 427 8.17 -19.55 -10.61
N VAL A 428 8.54 -20.22 -11.71
CA VAL A 428 7.77 -20.16 -12.98
C VAL A 428 6.33 -20.67 -12.79
N GLU A 429 6.12 -21.68 -11.94
CA GLU A 429 4.80 -22.21 -11.61
C GLU A 429 3.90 -21.19 -10.91
N ARG A 430 4.48 -20.39 -10.00
CA ARG A 430 3.77 -19.32 -9.30
C ARG A 430 3.45 -18.13 -10.19
N LEU A 431 4.23 -17.91 -11.24
CA LEU A 431 3.94 -16.91 -12.27
C LEU A 431 2.73 -17.35 -13.12
N ALA A 432 2.63 -18.64 -13.49
CA ALA A 432 1.53 -19.15 -14.30
C ALA A 432 0.20 -19.32 -13.52
N ASN A 433 0.26 -19.86 -12.30
CA ASN A 433 -0.93 -20.22 -11.50
C ASN A 433 -1.14 -19.30 -10.27
N GLY A 434 -0.54 -18.10 -10.32
CA GLY A 434 -0.52 -17.10 -9.26
C GLY A 434 -1.82 -16.30 -9.07
N SER A 435 -2.29 -16.12 -7.84
CA SER A 435 -3.48 -15.31 -7.46
C SER A 435 -3.26 -14.36 -6.26
N SER A 436 -2.03 -14.14 -5.79
CA SER A 436 -1.72 -13.25 -4.64
C SER A 436 -0.69 -12.19 -5.02
N GLU A 437 -0.74 -11.04 -4.34
CA GLU A 437 0.07 -9.84 -4.59
C GLU A 437 1.58 -10.05 -4.41
N GLU A 438 2.05 -10.96 -3.55
CA GLU A 438 3.49 -11.23 -3.32
C GLU A 438 4.10 -12.28 -4.28
N ARG A 439 3.52 -12.45 -5.47
CA ARG A 439 3.98 -13.44 -6.47
C ARG A 439 4.76 -12.76 -7.60
N PRO A 440 5.58 -13.51 -8.36
CA PRO A 440 6.13 -12.98 -9.60
C PRO A 440 4.99 -12.62 -10.57
N GLN A 441 5.09 -11.44 -11.17
CA GLN A 441 4.05 -10.90 -12.06
C GLN A 441 4.69 -10.20 -13.26
N VAL A 442 3.97 -10.19 -14.38
CA VAL A 442 4.31 -9.37 -15.53
C VAL A 442 4.04 -7.92 -15.19
N LEU A 443 4.99 -7.03 -15.43
CA LEU A 443 4.82 -5.61 -15.17
C LEU A 443 3.80 -5.00 -16.15
N PRO A 444 3.10 -3.91 -15.78
CA PRO A 444 2.28 -3.16 -16.71
C PRO A 444 3.09 -2.76 -17.96
N MET A 445 2.42 -2.67 -19.12
CA MET A 445 3.04 -2.45 -20.45
C MET A 445 3.83 -3.65 -21.00
N TYR A 446 3.81 -4.79 -20.32
CA TYR A 446 4.38 -6.04 -20.81
C TYR A 446 3.33 -7.15 -20.86
N PHE A 447 3.56 -8.11 -21.75
CA PHE A 447 2.73 -9.30 -21.95
C PHE A 447 3.62 -10.53 -22.01
N SER A 448 3.14 -11.64 -21.45
CA SER A 448 3.70 -12.98 -21.66
C SER A 448 2.56 -13.97 -21.91
N SER A 449 2.84 -15.07 -22.60
CA SER A 449 1.83 -16.12 -22.83
C SER A 449 1.84 -17.17 -21.71
N MET A 450 0.73 -17.89 -21.55
CA MET A 450 0.67 -19.03 -20.61
C MET A 450 1.59 -20.18 -21.03
N GLU A 451 1.84 -20.34 -22.33
CA GLU A 451 2.70 -21.40 -22.89
C GLU A 451 4.19 -21.09 -22.68
N ALA A 452 4.57 -19.82 -22.73
CA ALA A 452 5.95 -19.34 -22.58
C ALA A 452 5.99 -18.13 -21.62
N PRO A 453 5.82 -18.34 -20.30
CA PRO A 453 5.66 -17.25 -19.33
C PRO A 453 6.91 -16.38 -19.13
N LEU A 454 8.08 -16.86 -19.56
CA LEU A 454 9.34 -16.12 -19.53
C LEU A 454 9.62 -15.32 -20.83
N GLU A 455 8.83 -15.53 -21.89
CA GLU A 455 8.91 -14.73 -23.10
C GLU A 455 8.11 -13.44 -22.92
N ILE A 456 8.83 -12.35 -22.64
CA ILE A 456 8.20 -11.05 -22.38
C ILE A 456 8.19 -10.20 -23.64
N TYR A 457 6.99 -9.72 -23.98
CA TYR A 457 6.71 -8.82 -25.10
C TYR A 457 6.32 -7.44 -24.55
N ARG A 458 6.96 -6.38 -25.06
CA ARG A 458 6.57 -5.00 -24.75
C ARG A 458 5.35 -4.57 -25.57
N CYS A 459 4.38 -3.95 -24.89
CA CYS A 459 3.17 -3.40 -25.48
C CYS A 459 3.23 -1.87 -25.54
N GLN A 460 2.50 -1.26 -26.49
CA GLN A 460 2.34 0.20 -26.54
C GLN A 460 1.24 0.72 -25.60
N SER A 461 0.17 -0.05 -25.40
CA SER A 461 -0.95 0.27 -24.52
C SER A 461 -1.74 -1.01 -24.22
N HIS A 462 -2.61 -0.97 -23.19
CA HIS A 462 -3.58 -2.04 -22.87
C HIS A 462 -3.02 -3.40 -22.41
N CYS A 463 -1.75 -3.45 -22.00
CA CYS A 463 -1.20 -4.56 -21.24
C CYS A 463 -1.28 -4.23 -19.73
N PRO A 464 -2.23 -4.81 -19.00
CA PRO A 464 -2.41 -4.53 -17.57
C PRO A 464 -1.28 -5.11 -16.72
N GLY A 465 -0.48 -6.03 -17.28
CA GLY A 465 0.45 -6.85 -16.52
C GLY A 465 -0.29 -7.94 -15.74
N GLY A 466 0.31 -8.39 -14.63
CA GLY A 466 -0.24 -9.44 -13.77
C GLY A 466 0.08 -10.84 -14.29
N SER A 467 -0.94 -11.70 -14.34
CA SER A 467 -0.77 -13.09 -14.78
C SER A 467 -0.58 -13.18 -16.31
N PRO A 468 0.25 -14.13 -16.80
CA PRO A 468 0.44 -14.35 -18.24
C PRO A 468 -0.90 -14.52 -18.98
N GLY A 469 -0.97 -14.11 -20.25
CA GLY A 469 -2.16 -14.22 -21.10
C GLY A 469 -3.23 -13.16 -20.86
N SER A 470 -2.97 -12.17 -20.00
CA SER A 470 -3.94 -11.11 -19.68
C SER A 470 -3.80 -9.92 -20.62
N CYS A 471 -4.86 -9.60 -21.36
CA CYS A 471 -5.01 -8.38 -22.14
C CYS A 471 -6.20 -7.56 -21.62
N ASP A 472 -6.07 -6.23 -21.59
CA ASP A 472 -7.16 -5.36 -21.15
C ASP A 472 -8.19 -5.15 -22.28
N ALA A 473 -9.42 -4.84 -21.90
CA ALA A 473 -10.48 -4.34 -22.78
C ALA A 473 -10.84 -5.23 -23.99
N GLY A 474 -10.72 -6.55 -23.83
CA GLY A 474 -11.14 -7.55 -24.83
C GLY A 474 -10.19 -7.69 -26.02
N ARG A 475 -8.95 -7.19 -25.90
CA ARG A 475 -7.91 -7.31 -26.92
C ARG A 475 -7.24 -8.67 -26.92
N VAL A 476 -6.63 -9.02 -28.04
CA VAL A 476 -5.92 -10.29 -28.28
C VAL A 476 -4.56 -10.05 -28.96
N GLY A 477 -3.77 -11.11 -29.11
CA GLY A 477 -2.43 -11.06 -29.70
C GLY A 477 -1.31 -10.92 -28.66
N ARG A 478 -0.05 -11.09 -29.09
CA ARG A 478 1.12 -11.10 -28.18
C ARG A 478 1.51 -9.70 -27.68
N THR A 479 0.89 -8.67 -28.24
CA THR A 479 1.08 -7.27 -27.83
C THR A 479 -0.22 -6.61 -27.37
N CYS A 480 -1.30 -7.39 -27.21
CA CYS A 480 -2.63 -6.92 -26.83
C CYS A 480 -3.14 -5.72 -27.64
N SER A 481 -2.78 -5.63 -28.92
CA SER A 481 -3.12 -4.48 -29.78
C SER A 481 -4.34 -4.73 -30.66
N GLU A 482 -4.58 -5.98 -31.05
CA GLU A 482 -5.63 -6.33 -32.01
C GLU A 482 -6.95 -6.65 -31.30
N CYS A 483 -8.05 -6.31 -31.96
CA CYS A 483 -9.38 -6.76 -31.56
C CYS A 483 -9.70 -8.12 -32.21
N PRO A 484 -10.51 -8.96 -31.56
CA PRO A 484 -10.97 -10.23 -32.14
C PRO A 484 -11.76 -10.02 -33.44
N GLU A 485 -11.98 -11.09 -34.19
CA GLU A 485 -12.71 -11.03 -35.46
C GLU A 485 -14.09 -10.38 -35.30
N ASN A 486 -14.52 -9.62 -36.33
CA ASN A 486 -15.76 -8.82 -36.33
C ASN A 486 -15.85 -7.72 -35.25
N HIS A 487 -14.72 -7.29 -34.70
CA HIS A 487 -14.64 -6.15 -33.79
C HIS A 487 -13.68 -5.08 -34.30
N TYR A 488 -13.85 -3.84 -33.83
CA TYR A 488 -12.94 -2.73 -34.06
C TYR A 488 -12.66 -2.00 -32.75
N SER A 489 -11.53 -1.31 -32.69
CA SER A 489 -11.13 -0.56 -31.50
C SER A 489 -11.89 0.77 -31.42
N ALA A 490 -12.81 0.92 -30.45
CA ALA A 490 -13.49 2.19 -30.17
C ALA A 490 -13.02 2.74 -28.81
N GLY A 491 -12.09 3.69 -28.84
CA GLY A 491 -11.43 4.18 -27.62
C GLY A 491 -10.60 3.06 -26.97
N ASN A 492 -10.88 2.76 -25.70
CA ASN A 492 -10.16 1.73 -24.97
C ASN A 492 -10.70 0.30 -25.20
N GLN A 493 -11.90 0.10 -25.76
CA GLN A 493 -12.55 -1.20 -25.86
C GLN A 493 -12.72 -1.70 -27.30
N CYS A 494 -12.76 -3.03 -27.47
CA CYS A 494 -13.16 -3.66 -28.73
C CYS A 494 -14.69 -3.74 -28.83
N VAL A 495 -15.25 -3.15 -29.89
CA VAL A 495 -16.69 -3.07 -30.15
C VAL A 495 -17.04 -3.84 -31.42
N GLU A 496 -18.19 -4.52 -31.43
CA GLU A 496 -18.69 -5.28 -32.58
C GLU A 496 -18.97 -4.39 -33.81
N CYS A 497 -18.68 -4.92 -35.00
CA CYS A 497 -18.90 -4.26 -36.28
C CYS A 497 -20.41 -4.10 -36.59
N GLY A 498 -20.92 -2.88 -36.59
CA GLY A 498 -22.30 -2.55 -36.96
C GLY A 498 -22.50 -2.17 -38.44
N VAL A 499 -23.73 -2.30 -38.95
CA VAL A 499 -24.10 -2.00 -40.36
C VAL A 499 -24.04 -0.53 -40.76
N ALA A 500 -23.96 0.40 -39.79
CA ALA A 500 -23.87 1.84 -40.06
C ALA A 500 -22.47 2.31 -40.48
N LEU A 501 -21.42 1.54 -40.15
CA LEU A 501 -20.02 1.91 -40.41
C LEU A 501 -19.67 1.97 -41.91
N PRO A 502 -20.04 0.99 -42.76
CA PRO A 502 -19.81 1.08 -44.20
C PRO A 502 -20.48 2.29 -44.86
N ALA A 503 -21.67 2.72 -44.38
CA ALA A 503 -22.36 3.88 -44.92
C ALA A 503 -21.61 5.19 -44.64
N LEU A 504 -20.97 5.31 -43.48
CA LEU A 504 -20.09 6.45 -43.15
C LEU A 504 -18.85 6.48 -44.04
N TRP A 505 -18.29 5.32 -44.39
CA TRP A 505 -17.16 5.23 -45.33
C TRP A 505 -17.54 5.67 -46.74
N ILE A 506 -18.69 5.23 -47.24
CA ILE A 506 -19.21 5.68 -48.54
C ILE A 506 -19.43 7.19 -48.54
N LEU A 507 -20.02 7.74 -47.47
CA LEU A 507 -20.20 9.18 -47.31
C LEU A 507 -18.86 9.92 -47.27
N GLY A 508 -17.88 9.42 -46.52
CA GLY A 508 -16.54 10.03 -46.42
C GLY A 508 -15.79 10.05 -47.74
N ILE A 509 -15.80 8.93 -48.48
CA ILE A 509 -15.25 8.86 -49.84
C ILE A 509 -16.01 9.82 -50.76
N GLY A 510 -17.33 9.89 -50.64
CA GLY A 510 -18.17 10.84 -51.38
C GLY A 510 -17.78 12.29 -51.13
N ILE A 511 -17.62 12.70 -49.87
CA ILE A 511 -17.18 14.04 -49.47
C ILE A 511 -15.79 14.34 -50.02
N LEU A 512 -14.86 13.40 -49.94
CA LEU A 512 -13.51 13.56 -50.48
C LEU A 512 -13.55 13.77 -52.00
N LEU A 513 -14.27 12.92 -52.73
CA LEU A 513 -14.42 13.03 -54.18
C LEU A 513 -15.08 14.37 -54.54
N CYS A 514 -16.18 14.74 -53.87
CA CYS A 514 -16.82 16.05 -54.02
C CYS A 514 -15.82 17.19 -53.78
N GLY A 515 -15.01 17.12 -52.72
CA GLY A 515 -13.96 18.10 -52.43
C GLY A 515 -12.93 18.22 -53.56
N ILE A 516 -12.46 17.10 -54.11
CA ILE A 516 -11.52 17.08 -55.23
C ILE A 516 -12.16 17.65 -56.50
N PHE A 517 -13.39 17.27 -56.84
CA PHE A 517 -14.13 17.80 -58.00
C PHE A 517 -14.42 19.31 -57.84
N SER A 518 -14.87 19.74 -56.66
CA SER A 518 -15.06 21.16 -56.34
C SER A 518 -13.75 21.94 -56.43
N SER A 519 -12.63 21.35 -55.99
CA SER A 519 -11.31 21.99 -56.11
C SER A 519 -10.91 22.26 -57.57
N TYR A 520 -11.26 21.35 -58.49
CA TYR A 520 -10.98 21.52 -59.92
C TYR A 520 -11.76 22.70 -60.52
N TYR A 521 -13.06 22.82 -60.22
CA TYR A 521 -13.91 23.86 -60.81
C TYR A 521 -13.83 25.22 -60.10
N LEU A 522 -13.64 25.26 -58.77
CA LEU A 522 -13.69 26.49 -57.98
C LEU A 522 -12.33 27.19 -57.82
N LEU A 523 -11.21 26.47 -57.87
CA LEU A 523 -9.88 27.04 -57.59
C LEU A 523 -9.13 27.51 -58.87
N ALA A 524 -9.75 27.34 -60.04
CA ALA A 524 -9.22 27.77 -61.33
C ALA A 524 -9.54 29.25 -61.62
N SER A 525 -9.06 30.16 -60.77
CA SER A 525 -9.01 31.60 -61.07
C SER A 525 -7.69 32.01 -61.72
N ASP A 526 -7.63 33.19 -62.35
CA ASP A 526 -6.40 33.70 -62.96
C ASP A 526 -5.26 33.87 -61.94
N TYR A 527 -4.01 33.88 -62.41
CA TYR A 527 -2.84 34.10 -61.54
C TYR A 527 -2.78 35.58 -61.14
N THR A 528 -3.15 35.88 -59.89
CA THR A 528 -3.09 37.25 -59.33
C THR A 528 -1.99 37.38 -58.28
N ALA A 529 -1.34 38.55 -58.24
CA ALA A 529 -0.36 38.89 -57.22
C ALA A 529 -1.01 39.11 -55.83
N LYS A 530 -2.25 39.66 -55.78
CA LYS A 530 -3.07 39.70 -54.56
C LYS A 530 -3.75 38.37 -54.26
N ALA A 531 -3.82 38.03 -52.97
CA ALA A 531 -4.55 36.85 -52.51
C ALA A 531 -6.06 37.13 -52.47
N SER A 532 -6.85 36.23 -53.07
CA SER A 532 -8.31 36.28 -52.91
C SER A 532 -8.71 35.74 -51.53
N MET A 533 -9.90 36.11 -51.06
CA MET A 533 -10.42 35.58 -49.80
C MET A 533 -10.58 34.05 -49.84
N LEU A 534 -11.05 33.51 -50.97
CA LEU A 534 -11.15 32.06 -51.21
C LEU A 534 -9.77 31.38 -51.16
N THR A 535 -8.72 32.05 -51.65
CA THR A 535 -7.33 31.56 -51.55
C THR A 535 -6.86 31.54 -50.10
N CYS A 536 -7.18 32.57 -49.30
CA CYS A 536 -6.77 32.61 -47.89
C CYS A 536 -7.53 31.57 -47.04
N ALA A 537 -8.82 31.37 -47.31
CA ALA A 537 -9.61 30.31 -46.68
C ALA A 537 -9.06 28.92 -47.01
N THR A 538 -8.71 28.65 -48.27
CA THR A 538 -8.13 27.36 -48.68
C THR A 538 -6.71 27.13 -48.15
N CYS A 539 -5.90 28.20 -48.02
CA CYS A 539 -4.59 28.11 -47.35
C CYS A 539 -4.75 27.81 -45.85
N SER A 540 -5.70 28.44 -45.17
CA SER A 540 -5.95 28.22 -43.75
C SER A 540 -6.48 26.81 -43.47
N LEU A 541 -7.38 26.29 -44.31
CA LEU A 541 -7.80 24.89 -44.27
C LEU A 541 -6.61 23.95 -44.49
N GLY A 542 -5.72 24.27 -45.44
CA GLY A 542 -4.49 23.52 -45.66
C GLY A 542 -3.53 23.53 -44.48
N MET A 543 -3.39 24.67 -43.79
CA MET A 543 -2.59 24.80 -42.56
C MET A 543 -3.19 23.95 -41.43
N MET A 544 -4.51 23.93 -41.28
CA MET A 544 -5.21 23.08 -40.32
C MET A 544 -4.94 21.59 -40.59
N VAL A 545 -5.09 21.15 -41.85
CA VAL A 545 -4.78 19.77 -42.25
C VAL A 545 -3.32 19.44 -41.98
N SER A 546 -2.38 20.33 -42.35
CA SER A 546 -0.95 20.16 -42.09
C SER A 546 -0.63 20.08 -40.60
N LEU A 547 -1.29 20.89 -39.76
CA LEU A 547 -1.14 20.82 -38.31
C LEU A 547 -1.56 19.46 -37.77
N PHE A 548 -2.75 18.96 -38.15
CA PHE A 548 -3.21 17.65 -37.71
C PHE A 548 -2.32 16.52 -38.23
N GLN A 549 -1.84 16.59 -39.48
CA GLN A 549 -0.87 15.63 -40.00
C GLN A 549 0.43 15.65 -39.20
N ASN A 550 0.98 16.83 -38.90
CA ASN A 550 2.21 16.95 -38.11
C ASN A 550 2.03 16.40 -36.69
N LEU A 551 0.89 16.70 -36.03
CA LEU A 551 0.55 16.13 -34.71
C LEU A 551 0.43 14.61 -34.77
N GLY A 552 -0.23 14.08 -35.80
CA GLY A 552 -0.35 12.64 -36.02
C GLY A 552 1.01 11.97 -36.19
N VAL A 553 1.92 12.58 -36.95
CA VAL A 553 3.28 12.03 -37.16
C VAL A 553 4.07 12.08 -35.87
N ILE A 554 3.99 13.16 -35.11
CA ILE A 554 4.68 13.27 -33.81
C ILE A 554 4.16 12.21 -32.83
N GLN A 555 2.87 11.87 -32.87
CA GLN A 555 2.31 10.79 -32.06
C GLN A 555 2.78 9.40 -32.51
N THR A 556 3.20 9.22 -33.77
CA THR A 556 3.86 7.96 -34.18
C THR A 556 5.26 7.80 -33.59
N ALA A 557 5.90 8.89 -33.14
CA ALA A 557 7.09 8.79 -32.30
C ALA A 557 6.68 8.45 -30.87
N SER A 558 7.50 7.69 -30.15
CA SER A 558 7.21 7.14 -28.81
C SER A 558 7.27 8.20 -27.70
N VAL A 559 6.64 9.36 -27.90
CA VAL A 559 6.62 10.49 -26.98
C VAL A 559 5.45 10.31 -26.00
N PRO A 560 5.70 10.31 -24.68
CA PRO A 560 4.65 10.12 -23.68
C PRO A 560 3.77 11.37 -23.57
N PHE A 561 2.66 11.40 -24.30
CA PHE A 561 1.68 12.48 -24.19
C PHE A 561 0.71 12.27 -23.01
N PRO A 562 0.22 13.36 -22.38
CA PRO A 562 -0.82 13.33 -21.36
C PRO A 562 -2.05 12.53 -21.80
N SER A 563 -2.63 11.74 -20.89
CA SER A 563 -3.85 10.95 -21.16
C SER A 563 -5.02 11.80 -21.63
N ARG A 564 -5.20 13.01 -21.08
CA ARG A 564 -6.25 13.97 -21.49
C ARG A 564 -6.13 14.42 -22.94
N LEU A 565 -4.92 14.42 -23.49
CA LEU A 565 -4.69 14.82 -24.88
C LEU A 565 -4.93 13.66 -25.86
N GLN A 566 -4.94 12.40 -25.42
CA GLN A 566 -5.07 11.27 -26.35
C GLN A 566 -6.39 11.25 -27.11
N VAL A 567 -7.50 11.72 -26.52
CA VAL A 567 -8.79 11.86 -27.21
C VAL A 567 -8.67 12.81 -28.40
N PHE A 568 -7.99 13.94 -28.20
CA PHE A 568 -7.82 14.96 -29.22
C PHE A 568 -6.76 14.58 -30.26
N LEU A 569 -5.67 13.95 -29.82
CA LEU A 569 -4.64 13.39 -30.70
C LEU A 569 -5.20 12.27 -31.58
N GLY A 570 -6.19 11.50 -31.10
CA GLY A 570 -6.89 10.51 -31.92
C GLY A 570 -7.56 11.09 -33.18
N VAL A 571 -8.02 12.34 -33.13
CA VAL A 571 -8.56 13.04 -34.32
C VAL A 571 -7.46 13.33 -35.34
N SER A 572 -6.24 13.61 -34.88
CA SER A 572 -5.10 13.90 -35.76
C SER A 572 -4.69 12.70 -36.63
N GLN A 573 -4.85 11.48 -36.10
CA GLN A 573 -4.56 10.22 -36.79
C GLN A 573 -5.47 9.98 -38.01
N ILE A 574 -6.69 10.53 -38.02
CA ILE A 574 -7.60 10.46 -39.18
C ILE A 574 -6.97 11.13 -40.41
N PHE A 575 -6.25 12.24 -40.22
CA PHE A 575 -5.55 12.95 -41.30
C PHE A 575 -4.32 12.21 -41.81
N LEU A 576 -3.83 11.22 -41.07
CA LEU A 576 -2.83 10.25 -41.53
C LEU A 576 -3.45 8.99 -42.17
N LEU A 577 -4.77 8.98 -42.39
CA LEU A 577 -5.52 7.81 -42.85
C LEU A 577 -5.30 6.59 -41.94
N ASP A 578 -5.09 6.83 -40.64
CA ASP A 578 -5.15 5.79 -39.65
C ASP A 578 -6.58 5.62 -39.16
N LEU A 579 -7.29 4.71 -39.81
CA LEU A 579 -8.74 4.59 -39.74
C LEU A 579 -9.20 3.41 -38.86
N HIS A 580 -8.28 2.86 -38.06
CA HIS A 580 -8.56 1.71 -37.19
C HIS A 580 -9.69 2.03 -36.17
N SER A 581 -9.74 3.27 -35.68
CA SER A 581 -10.78 3.74 -34.73
C SER A 581 -12.16 3.98 -35.36
N LEU A 582 -12.23 4.09 -36.68
CA LEU A 582 -13.47 4.30 -37.45
C LEU A 582 -14.01 2.98 -38.04
N GLY A 583 -13.57 1.84 -37.53
CA GLY A 583 -14.02 0.52 -37.96
C GLY A 583 -13.57 0.14 -39.37
N PHE A 584 -12.43 0.67 -39.85
CA PHE A 584 -11.85 0.22 -41.13
C PHE A 584 -11.50 -1.28 -41.10
N SER A 585 -11.19 -1.83 -39.93
CA SER A 585 -11.01 -3.26 -39.70
C SER A 585 -12.23 -4.11 -40.08
N CYS A 586 -13.44 -3.54 -40.00
CA CYS A 586 -14.68 -4.19 -40.39
C CYS A 586 -14.86 -4.25 -41.92
N ALA A 587 -14.21 -3.34 -42.65
CA ALA A 587 -14.30 -3.27 -44.11
C ALA A 587 -13.16 -4.06 -44.79
N VAL A 588 -11.98 -4.05 -44.19
CA VAL A 588 -10.77 -4.68 -44.72
C VAL A 588 -10.13 -5.50 -43.59
N GLY A 589 -10.02 -6.81 -43.79
CA GLY A 589 -9.72 -7.83 -42.77
C GLY A 589 -8.39 -7.66 -42.03
N GLY A 590 -7.42 -8.55 -42.25
CA GLY A 590 -6.18 -8.60 -41.43
C GLY A 590 -5.26 -7.38 -41.54
N PRO A 591 -4.24 -7.24 -40.67
CA PRO A 591 -3.33 -6.09 -40.61
C PRO A 591 -2.69 -5.72 -41.95
N VAL A 592 -2.18 -6.73 -42.68
CA VAL A 592 -1.54 -6.56 -44.00
C VAL A 592 -2.54 -6.02 -45.04
N GLN A 593 -3.78 -6.53 -45.02
CA GLN A 593 -4.82 -6.11 -45.96
C GLN A 593 -5.23 -4.65 -45.69
N ARG A 594 -5.35 -4.26 -44.42
CA ARG A 594 -5.63 -2.87 -44.02
C ARG A 594 -4.55 -1.94 -44.55
N PHE A 595 -3.29 -2.29 -44.32
CA PHE A 595 -2.15 -1.51 -44.82
C PHE A 595 -2.13 -1.41 -46.35
N ALA A 596 -2.35 -2.52 -47.04
CA ALA A 596 -2.43 -2.56 -48.51
C ALA A 596 -3.59 -1.70 -49.04
N GLY A 597 -4.75 -1.71 -48.40
CA GLY A 597 -5.90 -0.87 -48.75
C GLY A 597 -5.60 0.63 -48.64
N THR A 598 -4.93 1.05 -47.56
CA THR A 598 -4.48 2.44 -47.38
C THR A 598 -3.47 2.85 -48.46
N CYS A 599 -2.54 1.97 -48.85
CA CYS A 599 -1.62 2.23 -49.95
C CYS A 599 -2.37 2.34 -51.30
N ALA A 600 -3.26 1.40 -51.59
CA ALA A 600 -4.02 1.36 -52.83
C ALA A 600 -4.87 2.62 -53.06
N PHE A 601 -5.41 3.22 -51.98
CA PHE A 601 -6.19 4.46 -52.04
C PHE A 601 -5.44 5.60 -52.75
N PHE A 602 -4.15 5.83 -52.45
CA PHE A 602 -3.39 6.92 -53.07
C PHE A 602 -3.21 6.69 -54.57
N PHE A 603 -2.86 5.48 -54.96
CA PHE A 603 -2.76 5.11 -56.38
C PHE A 603 -4.10 5.23 -57.09
N ALA A 604 -5.19 4.82 -56.45
CA ALA A 604 -6.54 4.91 -57.01
C ALA A 604 -6.98 6.36 -57.25
N VAL A 605 -6.69 7.30 -56.33
CA VAL A 605 -7.03 8.72 -56.53
C VAL A 605 -6.20 9.35 -57.64
N VAL A 606 -4.87 9.12 -57.67
CA VAL A 606 -3.99 9.71 -58.70
C VAL A 606 -4.35 9.18 -60.10
N SER A 607 -4.50 7.86 -60.24
CA SER A 607 -4.91 7.23 -61.49
C SER A 607 -6.35 7.59 -61.88
N GLY A 608 -7.26 7.67 -60.91
CA GLY A 608 -8.65 8.04 -61.10
C GLY A 608 -8.82 9.47 -61.63
N LEU A 609 -8.02 10.43 -61.15
CA LEU A 609 -8.04 11.80 -61.66
C LEU A 609 -7.49 11.90 -63.09
N ALA A 610 -6.44 11.15 -63.41
CA ALA A 610 -5.94 11.05 -64.78
C ALA A 610 -6.97 10.38 -65.72
N ALA A 611 -7.64 9.33 -65.25
CA ALA A 611 -8.70 8.65 -65.97
C ALA A 611 -9.92 9.56 -66.17
N ALA A 612 -10.32 10.36 -65.17
CA ALA A 612 -11.41 11.33 -65.29
C ALA A 612 -11.11 12.36 -66.40
N ALA A 613 -9.87 12.84 -66.49
CA ALA A 613 -9.48 13.72 -67.58
C ALA A 613 -9.51 13.05 -68.95
N LEU A 614 -9.08 11.79 -69.04
CA LEU A 614 -9.12 11.05 -70.30
C LEU A 614 -10.56 10.74 -70.73
N LEU A 615 -11.39 10.22 -69.82
CA LEU A 615 -12.78 9.83 -70.06
C LEU A 615 -13.67 11.03 -70.40
N THR A 616 -13.52 12.16 -69.70
CA THR A 616 -14.31 13.37 -70.02
C THR A 616 -13.99 13.91 -71.41
N ASN A 617 -12.73 13.83 -71.86
CA ASN A 617 -12.36 14.26 -73.21
C ASN A 617 -12.75 13.25 -74.31
N LEU A 618 -12.88 11.95 -73.99
CA LEU A 618 -13.26 10.90 -74.95
C LEU A 618 -14.78 10.70 -75.07
N LEU A 619 -15.52 10.76 -73.96
CA LEU A 619 -16.92 10.32 -73.88
C LEU A 619 -17.94 11.46 -73.90
N LEU A 620 -17.56 12.72 -73.61
CA LEU A 620 -18.52 13.82 -73.55
C LEU A 620 -18.95 14.28 -74.95
N PRO A 621 -20.27 14.37 -75.24
CA PRO A 621 -20.76 14.92 -76.49
C PRO A 621 -20.39 16.41 -76.62
N ARG A 622 -20.22 16.92 -77.85
CA ARG A 622 -19.81 18.32 -78.12
C ARG A 622 -20.63 19.38 -77.37
N ARG A 623 -21.91 19.12 -77.06
CA ARG A 623 -22.79 20.02 -76.27
C ARG A 623 -22.37 20.17 -74.79
N LEU A 624 -21.71 19.18 -74.21
CA LEU A 624 -21.22 19.18 -72.82
C LEU A 624 -19.71 19.37 -72.74
N SER A 625 -19.07 19.83 -73.82
CA SER A 625 -17.61 20.05 -73.89
C SER A 625 -17.08 21.04 -72.84
N TRP A 626 -17.93 21.91 -72.29
CA TRP A 626 -17.56 22.82 -71.20
C TRP A 626 -17.25 22.11 -69.87
N LEU A 627 -17.73 20.87 -69.68
CA LEU A 627 -17.39 20.01 -68.53
C LEU A 627 -16.10 19.19 -68.75
N ALA A 628 -15.49 19.26 -69.94
CA ALA A 628 -14.29 18.48 -70.24
C ALA A 628 -13.08 18.99 -69.44
N TRP A 629 -12.30 18.07 -68.88
CA TRP A 629 -11.17 18.42 -68.05
C TRP A 629 -9.94 18.84 -68.87
N GLN A 630 -9.31 19.95 -68.50
CA GLN A 630 -8.15 20.52 -69.20
C GLN A 630 -6.84 19.98 -68.64
N LYS A 631 -5.89 19.62 -69.52
CA LYS A 631 -4.60 19.02 -69.17
C LYS A 631 -3.87 19.72 -68.00
N TYR A 632 -3.64 21.03 -68.10
CA TYR A 632 -2.90 21.77 -67.07
C TYR A 632 -3.69 21.94 -65.77
N LYS A 633 -5.01 22.15 -65.84
CA LYS A 633 -5.86 22.21 -64.63
C LYS A 633 -5.88 20.88 -63.91
N THR A 634 -6.01 19.77 -64.63
CA THR A 634 -5.92 18.41 -64.08
C THR A 634 -4.56 18.16 -63.43
N MET A 635 -3.46 18.54 -64.10
CA MET A 635 -2.12 18.40 -63.53
C MET A 635 -1.98 19.18 -62.21
N SER A 636 -2.54 20.39 -62.14
CA SER A 636 -2.54 21.17 -60.89
C SER A 636 -3.43 20.55 -59.81
N THR A 637 -4.56 19.93 -60.14
CA THR A 637 -5.44 19.24 -59.17
C THR A 637 -4.77 17.98 -58.63
N ILE A 638 -4.13 17.18 -59.48
CA ILE A 638 -3.33 16.01 -59.06
C ILE A 638 -2.19 16.48 -58.14
N GLY A 639 -1.46 17.51 -58.55
CA GLY A 639 -0.38 18.08 -57.73
C GLY A 639 -0.90 18.61 -56.39
N GLN A 640 -2.08 19.24 -56.36
CA GLN A 640 -2.69 19.73 -55.14
C GLN A 640 -3.09 18.60 -54.18
N PHE A 641 -3.62 17.49 -54.70
CA PHE A 641 -3.91 16.29 -53.91
C PHE A 641 -2.61 15.72 -53.35
N CYS A 642 -1.63 15.41 -54.21
CA CYS A 642 -0.34 14.85 -53.80
C CYS A 642 0.40 15.75 -52.79
N GLN A 643 0.30 17.07 -52.92
CA GLN A 643 0.90 18.01 -51.97
C GLN A 643 0.23 17.93 -50.59
N VAL A 644 -1.10 17.87 -50.53
CA VAL A 644 -1.85 17.79 -49.27
C VAL A 644 -1.68 16.42 -48.60
N SER A 645 -1.63 15.35 -49.39
CA SER A 645 -1.42 13.99 -48.86
C SER A 645 0.04 13.62 -48.67
N PHE A 646 1.00 14.46 -49.05
CA PHE A 646 2.43 14.09 -49.09
C PHE A 646 2.98 13.59 -47.77
N THR A 647 2.73 14.34 -46.68
CA THR A 647 3.14 13.96 -45.33
C THR A 647 2.53 12.61 -44.93
N THR A 648 1.25 12.40 -45.24
CA THR A 648 0.56 11.14 -44.97
C THR A 648 1.13 9.99 -45.79
N MET A 649 1.34 10.17 -47.10
CA MET A 649 1.90 9.15 -47.99
C MET A 649 3.28 8.71 -47.53
N THR A 650 4.13 9.66 -47.19
CA THR A 650 5.50 9.39 -46.74
C THR A 650 5.52 8.70 -45.37
N ASN A 651 4.67 9.13 -44.43
CA ASN A 651 4.52 8.43 -43.15
C ASN A 651 4.01 6.99 -43.33
N VAL A 652 2.93 6.78 -44.09
CA VAL A 652 2.39 5.44 -44.40
C VAL A 652 3.44 4.54 -45.05
N GLY A 653 4.21 5.09 -46.00
CA GLY A 653 5.29 4.36 -46.66
C GLY A 653 6.43 3.94 -45.72
N LEU A 654 6.66 4.69 -44.64
CA LEU A 654 7.70 4.43 -43.64
C LEU A 654 7.25 3.48 -42.51
N VAL A 655 5.95 3.30 -42.28
CA VAL A 655 5.41 2.43 -41.20
C VAL A 655 6.05 1.04 -41.16
N PRO A 656 6.21 0.29 -42.27
CA PRO A 656 6.82 -1.05 -42.22
C PRO A 656 8.28 -1.05 -41.75
N PHE A 657 8.96 0.09 -41.74
CA PHE A 657 10.36 0.20 -41.33
C PHE A 657 10.53 0.64 -39.88
N MET A 658 9.44 0.96 -39.18
CA MET A 658 9.44 1.35 -37.78
C MET A 658 9.38 0.10 -36.88
N CYS A 659 10.49 -0.62 -36.71
CA CYS A 659 10.54 -1.85 -35.89
C CYS A 659 11.07 -1.56 -34.47
N TYR A 660 10.32 -1.93 -33.43
CA TYR A 660 10.77 -1.84 -32.02
C TYR A 660 11.13 -3.22 -31.46
N ARG A 661 12.00 -3.27 -30.44
CA ARG A 661 12.51 -4.51 -29.83
C ARG A 661 11.71 -4.93 -28.60
N HIS A 662 11.50 -6.24 -28.48
CA HIS A 662 10.94 -6.87 -27.28
C HIS A 662 12.06 -7.49 -26.43
N PRO A 663 11.90 -7.58 -25.09
CA PRO A 663 12.84 -8.30 -24.22
C PRO A 663 13.09 -9.76 -24.63
N ALA A 664 12.10 -10.42 -25.24
CA ALA A 664 12.24 -11.77 -25.80
C ALA A 664 13.23 -11.88 -27.00
N GLY A 665 13.81 -10.78 -27.48
CA GLY A 665 14.80 -10.77 -28.56
C GLY A 665 14.21 -10.64 -29.97
N VAL A 666 12.88 -10.59 -30.10
CA VAL A 666 12.17 -10.36 -31.37
C VAL A 666 11.85 -8.88 -31.58
N GLN A 667 11.44 -8.51 -32.81
CA GLN A 667 11.05 -7.15 -33.18
C GLN A 667 9.66 -7.13 -33.81
N SER A 668 8.87 -6.08 -33.56
CA SER A 668 7.55 -5.88 -34.17
C SER A 668 7.40 -4.50 -34.78
N VAL A 669 6.49 -4.38 -35.75
CA VAL A 669 6.16 -3.11 -36.43
C VAL A 669 5.40 -2.21 -35.45
N LEU A 670 5.86 -0.97 -35.28
CA LEU A 670 5.36 -0.04 -34.26
C LEU A 670 3.85 0.18 -34.30
N LYS A 671 3.26 0.36 -35.49
CA LYS A 671 1.82 0.57 -35.67
C LYS A 671 1.02 -0.74 -35.66
N TYR A 672 1.62 -1.83 -36.13
CA TYR A 672 1.01 -3.14 -36.24
C TYR A 672 1.82 -4.11 -35.38
N SER A 673 1.76 -3.93 -34.05
CA SER A 673 2.67 -4.57 -33.10
C SER A 673 2.57 -6.09 -33.03
N ASP A 674 1.47 -6.67 -33.53
CA ASP A 674 1.32 -8.12 -33.66
C ASP A 674 2.03 -8.69 -34.92
N VAL A 675 2.44 -7.82 -35.86
CA VAL A 675 3.26 -8.21 -37.02
C VAL A 675 4.73 -8.13 -36.66
N PHE A 676 5.37 -9.29 -36.53
CA PHE A 676 6.80 -9.40 -36.25
C PHE A 676 7.64 -9.01 -37.48
N CYS A 677 8.70 -8.25 -37.26
CA CYS A 677 9.66 -7.89 -38.29
C CYS A 677 10.41 -9.13 -38.79
N PHE A 678 10.76 -9.15 -40.07
CA PHE A 678 11.32 -10.31 -40.80
C PHE A 678 10.34 -11.48 -41.02
N SER A 679 9.06 -11.30 -40.70
CA SER A 679 8.01 -12.25 -41.11
C SER A 679 7.62 -12.09 -42.59
N THR A 680 6.90 -13.08 -43.13
CA THR A 680 6.33 -13.01 -44.48
C THR A 680 5.32 -11.87 -44.61
N GLU A 681 4.50 -11.64 -43.58
CA GLU A 681 3.54 -10.54 -43.51
C GLU A 681 4.23 -9.17 -43.54
N HIS A 682 5.32 -9.04 -42.78
CA HIS A 682 6.15 -7.83 -42.77
C HIS A 682 6.77 -7.54 -44.14
N THR A 683 7.27 -8.57 -44.82
CA THR A 683 7.85 -8.43 -46.17
C THR A 683 6.82 -7.89 -47.16
N LEU A 684 5.57 -8.36 -47.11
CA LEU A 684 4.49 -7.84 -47.96
C LEU A 684 4.17 -6.37 -47.65
N MET A 685 4.14 -5.98 -46.37
CA MET A 685 3.97 -4.59 -45.97
C MET A 685 5.11 -3.71 -46.48
N GLN A 686 6.36 -4.18 -46.43
CA GLN A 686 7.51 -3.45 -46.99
C GLN A 686 7.36 -3.19 -48.49
N CYS A 687 6.90 -4.18 -49.27
CA CYS A 687 6.66 -4.01 -50.71
C CYS A 687 5.64 -2.89 -51.00
N PHE A 688 4.50 -2.88 -50.31
CA PHE A 688 3.50 -1.82 -50.46
C PHE A 688 4.02 -0.45 -49.98
N GLY A 689 4.78 -0.43 -48.88
CA GLY A 689 5.41 0.79 -48.38
C GLY A 689 6.40 1.39 -49.38
N ILE A 690 7.29 0.57 -49.95
CA ILE A 690 8.25 0.98 -50.98
C ILE A 690 7.53 1.54 -52.21
N ALA A 691 6.42 0.94 -52.65
CA ALA A 691 5.65 1.46 -53.77
C ALA A 691 5.14 2.89 -53.52
N ILE A 692 4.60 3.17 -52.32
CA ILE A 692 4.16 4.51 -51.94
C ILE A 692 5.32 5.49 -51.78
N LEU A 693 6.45 5.05 -51.23
CA LEU A 693 7.66 5.87 -51.15
C LEU A 693 8.21 6.21 -52.54
N ALA A 694 8.13 5.29 -53.50
CA ALA A 694 8.51 5.55 -54.89
C ALA A 694 7.59 6.59 -55.54
N LEU A 695 6.27 6.51 -55.33
CA LEU A 695 5.32 7.52 -55.78
C LEU A 695 5.60 8.89 -55.14
N SER A 696 5.90 8.91 -53.84
CA SER A 696 6.24 10.12 -53.09
C SER A 696 7.56 10.74 -53.59
N GLY A 697 8.59 9.91 -53.82
CA GLY A 697 9.87 10.35 -54.36
C GLY A 697 9.74 10.91 -55.78
N ALA A 698 8.93 10.28 -56.64
CA ALA A 698 8.63 10.77 -57.99
C ALA A 698 7.92 12.12 -57.95
N PHE A 699 7.00 12.33 -57.01
CA PHE A 699 6.33 13.61 -56.82
C PHE A 699 7.29 14.68 -56.31
N LEU A 700 8.11 14.38 -55.30
CA LEU A 700 9.08 15.32 -54.73
C LEU A 700 10.10 15.79 -55.78
N THR A 701 10.66 14.85 -56.55
CA THR A 701 11.61 15.15 -57.65
C THR A 701 10.95 16.01 -58.73
N SER A 702 9.68 15.73 -59.06
CA SER A 702 8.90 16.57 -59.97
C SER A 702 8.70 17.99 -59.41
N CYS A 703 8.40 18.14 -58.12
CA CYS A 703 8.27 19.46 -57.48
C CYS A 703 9.58 20.27 -57.52
N PHE A 704 10.73 19.64 -57.27
CA PHE A 704 12.04 20.30 -57.40
C PHE A 704 12.27 20.80 -58.83
N TYR A 705 12.01 19.94 -59.82
CA TYR A 705 12.10 20.32 -61.23
C TYR A 705 11.14 21.47 -61.58
N PHE A 706 9.89 21.42 -61.11
CA PHE A 706 8.89 22.46 -61.34
C PHE A 706 9.28 23.79 -60.69
N ALA A 707 9.78 23.80 -59.46
CA ALA A 707 10.22 25.01 -58.78
C ALA A 707 11.43 25.66 -59.47
N TRP A 708 12.38 24.85 -59.93
CA TRP A 708 13.56 25.32 -60.66
C TRP A 708 13.16 25.91 -62.03
N LYS A 709 12.24 25.26 -62.75
CA LYS A 709 11.84 25.70 -64.09
C LYS A 709 10.75 26.77 -64.11
N ALA A 710 10.04 26.98 -62.99
CA ALA A 710 8.92 27.91 -62.86
C ALA A 710 9.18 29.33 -63.41
N PRO A 711 10.34 29.98 -63.17
CA PRO A 711 10.60 31.33 -63.71
C PRO A 711 10.56 31.38 -65.25
N SER A 712 11.09 30.33 -65.92
CA SER A 712 11.10 30.24 -67.39
C SER A 712 9.71 30.00 -68.03
N TRP A 713 8.73 29.69 -67.18
CA TRP A 713 7.33 29.45 -67.56
C TRP A 713 6.41 30.62 -67.25
N SER A 714 6.94 31.74 -66.73
CA SER A 714 6.16 32.95 -66.50
C SER A 714 5.42 33.38 -67.76
N GLY A 715 4.10 33.56 -67.66
CA GLY A 715 3.22 33.98 -68.76
C GLY A 715 2.81 32.86 -69.73
N LYS A 716 3.29 31.62 -69.57
CA LYS A 716 2.95 30.48 -70.44
C LYS A 716 1.84 29.63 -69.83
N ALA A 717 1.03 28.96 -70.67
CA ALA A 717 -0.07 28.11 -70.22
C ALA A 717 0.36 26.96 -69.26
N ILE A 718 1.60 26.49 -69.38
CA ILE A 718 2.18 25.46 -68.50
C ILE A 718 2.29 25.92 -67.02
N GLN A 719 2.39 27.23 -66.77
CA GLN A 719 2.41 27.80 -65.42
C GLN A 719 1.13 27.47 -64.64
N GLY A 720 -0.01 27.37 -65.32
CA GLY A 720 -1.27 26.94 -64.72
C GLY A 720 -1.23 25.51 -64.20
N GLY A 721 -0.31 24.68 -64.70
CA GLY A 721 -0.13 23.29 -64.31
C GLY A 721 0.66 23.07 -63.02
N VAL A 722 1.54 24.01 -62.67
CA VAL A 722 2.35 23.97 -61.44
C VAL A 722 1.82 24.91 -60.35
N ARG A 723 0.59 25.42 -60.54
CA ARG A 723 -0.05 26.40 -59.68
C ARG A 723 -0.13 25.95 -58.22
N PHE A 724 -0.36 24.65 -57.97
CA PHE A 724 -0.41 24.07 -56.62
C PHE A 724 0.85 24.38 -55.78
N LEU A 725 2.02 24.47 -56.42
CA LEU A 725 3.30 24.66 -55.74
C LEU A 725 3.63 26.14 -55.50
N ILE A 726 3.35 27.02 -56.47
CA ILE A 726 3.87 28.40 -56.47
C ILE A 726 2.83 29.48 -56.14
N PHE A 727 1.53 29.20 -56.29
CA PHE A 727 0.50 30.26 -56.28
C PHE A 727 0.27 30.93 -54.91
N ARG A 728 0.54 30.20 -53.83
CA ARG A 728 0.25 30.63 -52.44
C ARG A 728 1.34 31.53 -51.85
N PHE A 729 2.54 31.48 -52.44
CA PHE A 729 3.73 32.15 -51.92
C PHE A 729 4.01 33.46 -52.66
N ARG A 730 4.78 34.34 -52.02
CA ARG A 730 5.22 35.59 -52.63
C ARG A 730 6.08 35.32 -53.88
N PRO A 731 6.01 36.18 -54.91
CA PRO A 731 6.79 36.00 -56.13
C PRO A 731 8.31 35.90 -55.93
N ASN A 732 8.86 36.48 -54.85
CA ASN A 732 10.31 36.41 -54.52
C ASN A 732 10.72 35.12 -53.79
N VAL A 733 9.77 34.37 -53.24
CA VAL A 733 10.00 33.12 -52.46
C VAL A 733 9.06 32.01 -52.93
N TRP A 734 8.88 31.88 -54.24
CA TRP A 734 7.99 30.89 -54.87
C TRP A 734 8.38 29.43 -54.56
N TRP A 735 9.66 29.19 -54.30
CA TRP A 735 10.23 27.88 -54.02
C TRP A 735 9.95 27.38 -52.60
N PHE A 736 9.44 28.23 -51.70
CA PHE A 736 9.22 27.87 -50.28
C PHE A 736 8.25 26.70 -50.11
N GLY A 737 7.38 26.44 -51.08
CA GLY A 737 6.55 25.23 -51.11
C GLY A 737 7.34 23.92 -50.99
N LEU A 738 8.58 23.89 -51.46
CA LEU A 738 9.47 22.73 -51.30
C LEU A 738 9.88 22.49 -49.84
N VAL A 739 10.07 23.56 -49.06
CA VAL A 739 10.42 23.48 -47.64
C VAL A 739 9.29 22.84 -46.85
N LEU A 740 8.04 23.26 -47.12
CA LEU A 740 6.86 22.68 -46.47
C LEU A 740 6.64 21.21 -46.86
N ILE A 741 6.89 20.85 -48.12
CA ILE A 741 6.81 19.45 -48.59
C ILE A 741 7.90 18.60 -47.94
N ALA A 742 9.15 19.09 -47.88
CA ALA A 742 10.29 18.35 -47.30
C ALA A 742 10.15 18.09 -45.79
N ARG A 743 9.45 18.98 -45.06
CA ARG A 743 9.21 18.85 -43.62
C ARG A 743 8.50 17.54 -43.25
N GLY A 744 7.47 17.13 -43.99
CA GLY A 744 6.66 15.94 -43.66
C GLY A 744 7.49 14.65 -43.52
N PRO A 745 8.26 14.25 -44.55
CA PRO A 745 9.16 13.10 -44.48
C PRO A 745 10.20 13.21 -43.36
N LEU A 746 10.78 14.41 -43.17
CA LEU A 746 11.78 14.64 -42.12
C LEU A 746 11.21 14.35 -40.74
N LEU A 747 9.95 14.72 -40.47
CA LEU A 747 9.30 14.41 -39.19
C LEU A 747 9.04 12.91 -38.98
N SER A 748 8.95 12.10 -40.05
CA SER A 748 8.72 10.65 -39.91
C SER A 748 10.02 9.84 -39.75
N MET A 749 11.17 10.38 -40.16
CA MET A 749 12.46 9.68 -40.13
C MET A 749 12.97 9.29 -38.72
N PRO A 750 12.81 10.12 -37.66
CA PRO A 750 13.28 9.75 -36.32
C PRO A 750 12.68 8.45 -35.80
N ALA A 751 11.41 8.18 -36.10
CA ALA A 751 10.72 6.94 -35.71
C ALA A 751 11.32 5.69 -36.39
N VAL A 752 11.92 5.83 -37.57
CA VAL A 752 12.62 4.75 -38.30
C VAL A 752 14.07 4.61 -37.83
N ALA A 753 14.77 5.73 -37.63
CA ALA A 753 16.19 5.72 -37.28
C ALA A 753 16.46 5.27 -35.84
N ALA A 754 15.58 5.63 -34.90
CA ALA A 754 15.79 5.37 -33.47
C ALA A 754 14.51 4.88 -32.76
N PRO A 755 13.85 3.78 -33.22
CA PRO A 755 12.54 3.34 -32.73
C PRO A 755 12.49 3.05 -31.22
N ASN A 756 13.62 2.61 -30.64
CA ASN A 756 13.72 2.23 -29.23
C ASN A 756 14.23 3.35 -28.31
N MET A 757 14.53 4.54 -28.85
CA MET A 757 15.13 5.66 -28.10
C MET A 757 14.24 6.91 -28.20
N PRO A 758 13.16 7.00 -27.38
CA PRO A 758 12.20 8.10 -27.47
C PRO A 758 12.83 9.48 -27.26
N ALA A 759 13.83 9.59 -26.38
CA ALA A 759 14.55 10.86 -26.15
C ALA A 759 15.26 11.38 -27.42
N VAL A 760 15.93 10.50 -28.16
CA VAL A 760 16.60 10.85 -29.42
C VAL A 760 15.56 11.25 -30.47
N GLN A 761 14.43 10.54 -30.54
CA GLN A 761 13.33 10.91 -31.43
C GLN A 761 12.81 12.32 -31.14
N SER A 762 12.51 12.63 -29.87
CA SER A 762 12.01 13.94 -29.45
C SER A 762 12.98 15.07 -29.77
N VAL A 763 14.28 14.89 -29.55
CA VAL A 763 15.31 15.91 -29.86
C VAL A 763 15.41 16.15 -31.36
N CYS A 764 15.43 15.09 -32.17
CA CYS A 764 15.46 15.21 -33.63
C CYS A 764 14.22 15.94 -34.17
N LEU A 765 13.03 15.57 -33.70
CA LEU A 765 11.77 16.24 -34.05
C LEU A 765 11.79 17.73 -33.68
N LEU A 766 12.31 18.06 -32.49
CA LEU A 766 12.41 19.43 -32.02
C LEU A 766 13.34 20.26 -32.92
N GLY A 767 14.50 19.70 -33.29
CA GLY A 767 15.43 20.34 -34.21
C GLY A 767 14.82 20.61 -35.59
N ILE A 768 14.08 19.65 -36.15
CA ILE A 768 13.40 19.80 -37.45
C ILE A 768 12.33 20.90 -37.38
N LEU A 769 11.54 20.94 -36.31
CA LEU A 769 10.49 21.95 -36.14
C LEU A 769 11.06 23.36 -35.89
N LEU A 770 12.15 23.47 -35.13
CA LEU A 770 12.85 24.74 -34.91
C LEU A 770 13.44 25.28 -36.22
N LEU A 771 14.06 24.42 -37.04
CA LEU A 771 14.55 24.81 -38.36
C LEU A 771 13.38 25.27 -39.27
N SER A 772 12.26 24.55 -39.25
CA SER A 772 11.06 24.93 -39.99
C SER A 772 10.51 26.28 -39.53
N LEU A 773 10.48 26.55 -38.21
CA LEU A 773 10.03 27.81 -37.65
C LEU A 773 10.96 28.97 -38.04
N GLN A 774 12.27 28.75 -37.96
CA GLN A 774 13.28 29.74 -38.35
C GLN A 774 13.13 30.14 -39.82
N LEU A 775 13.01 29.16 -40.72
CA LEU A 775 12.81 29.43 -42.15
C LEU A 775 11.48 30.17 -42.40
N GLN A 776 10.40 29.80 -41.69
CA GLN A 776 9.09 30.45 -41.83
C GLN A 776 9.12 31.92 -41.39
N VAL A 777 9.73 32.21 -40.23
CA VAL A 777 9.82 33.58 -39.67
C VAL A 777 10.79 34.45 -40.48
N TRP A 778 11.89 33.88 -40.97
CA TRP A 778 12.88 34.60 -41.77
C TRP A 778 12.33 35.01 -43.14
N TYR A 779 11.67 34.08 -43.85
CA TYR A 779 11.25 34.30 -45.23
C TYR A 779 9.82 34.79 -45.39
N LEU A 780 8.97 34.77 -44.36
CA LEU A 780 7.56 35.20 -44.40
C LEU A 780 6.87 34.88 -45.75
N PRO A 781 6.80 33.60 -46.14
CA PRO A 781 6.59 33.19 -47.53
C PRO A 781 5.17 33.41 -48.07
N TRP A 782 4.16 33.52 -47.21
CA TRP A 782 2.76 33.64 -47.63
C TRP A 782 2.45 35.03 -48.19
N LYS A 783 1.59 35.10 -49.22
CA LYS A 783 1.15 36.37 -49.84
C LYS A 783 0.40 37.29 -48.88
N ALA A 784 -0.41 36.73 -47.97
CA ALA A 784 -1.18 37.48 -46.99
C ALA A 784 -0.45 37.51 -45.64
N PRO A 785 -0.20 38.69 -45.04
CA PRO A 785 0.58 38.78 -43.79
C PRO A 785 0.00 37.99 -42.62
N VAL A 786 -1.32 37.98 -42.48
CA VAL A 786 -2.01 37.20 -41.44
C VAL A 786 -1.69 35.71 -41.50
N LEU A 787 -1.50 35.15 -42.70
CA LEU A 787 -1.16 33.73 -42.88
C LEU A 787 0.26 33.41 -42.39
N ASN A 788 1.21 34.34 -42.54
CA ASN A 788 2.56 34.16 -42.00
C ASN A 788 2.57 34.11 -40.48
N VAL A 789 1.78 34.97 -39.82
CA VAL A 789 1.66 34.99 -38.36
C VAL A 789 1.03 33.70 -37.85
N VAL A 790 -0.08 33.25 -38.45
CA VAL A 790 -0.76 32.05 -37.96
C VAL A 790 0.07 30.79 -38.18
N ASP A 791 0.75 30.64 -39.31
CA ASP A 791 1.68 29.52 -39.53
C ASP A 791 2.87 29.57 -38.54
N GLY A 792 3.44 30.76 -38.31
CA GLY A 792 4.51 30.94 -37.33
C GLY A 792 4.10 30.59 -35.89
N VAL A 793 2.95 31.12 -35.44
CA VAL A 793 2.39 30.84 -34.10
C VAL A 793 2.03 29.36 -33.96
N THR A 794 1.44 28.75 -34.99
CA THR A 794 1.09 27.32 -34.97
C THR A 794 2.34 26.45 -34.86
N ASN A 795 3.41 26.76 -35.59
CA ASN A 795 4.68 26.05 -35.49
C ASN A 795 5.37 26.26 -34.15
N LEU A 796 5.31 27.47 -33.58
CA LEU A 796 5.83 27.76 -32.23
C LEU A 796 5.09 26.95 -31.16
N LEU A 797 3.76 26.90 -31.23
CA LEU A 797 2.94 26.11 -30.30
C LEU A 797 3.25 24.61 -30.41
N LEU A 798 3.52 24.11 -31.62
CA LEU A 798 3.95 22.72 -31.84
C LEU A 798 5.33 22.43 -31.24
N VAL A 799 6.29 23.35 -31.39
CA VAL A 799 7.62 23.28 -30.74
C VAL A 799 7.47 23.24 -29.22
N MET A 800 6.63 24.11 -28.64
CA MET A 800 6.39 24.13 -27.19
C MET A 800 5.73 22.84 -26.71
N LEU A 801 4.77 22.29 -27.46
CA LEU A 801 4.12 21.02 -27.12
C LEU A 801 5.13 19.86 -27.07
N LEU A 802 6.05 19.80 -28.03
CA LEU A 802 7.09 18.76 -28.07
C LEU A 802 8.14 18.95 -26.96
N ALA A 803 8.49 20.19 -26.63
CA ALA A 803 9.39 20.49 -25.51
C ALA A 803 8.82 20.00 -24.16
N VAL A 804 7.51 20.13 -23.94
CA VAL A 804 6.83 19.56 -22.76
C VAL A 804 6.91 18.02 -22.76
N GLY A 805 6.75 17.39 -23.94
CA GLY A 805 6.91 15.94 -24.10
C GLY A 805 8.32 15.44 -23.74
N LEU A 806 9.37 16.17 -24.12
CA LEU A 806 10.75 15.86 -23.75
C LEU A 806 10.98 15.97 -22.23
N GLY A 807 10.40 16.98 -21.57
CA GLY A 807 10.48 17.14 -20.12
C GLY A 807 9.90 15.96 -19.32
N ARG A 808 8.92 15.23 -19.88
CA ARG A 808 8.33 14.04 -19.24
C ARG A 808 9.22 12.81 -19.28
N LEU A 809 10.16 12.73 -20.22
CA LEU A 809 11.07 11.58 -20.33
C LEU A 809 12.11 11.54 -19.21
N GLY A 810 12.33 12.66 -18.51
CA GLY A 810 13.32 12.76 -17.42
C GLY A 810 12.72 12.96 -16.02
N SER A 811 11.39 12.96 -15.87
CA SER A 811 10.72 13.21 -14.57
C SER A 811 10.36 11.92 -13.84
N ASP A 812 10.71 11.82 -12.55
CA ASP A 812 10.35 10.70 -11.69
C ASP A 812 8.81 10.53 -11.54
N PRO A 813 8.31 9.28 -11.37
CA PRO A 813 6.88 8.97 -11.37
C PRO A 813 6.04 9.66 -10.29
N GLU A 814 6.63 10.08 -9.18
CA GLU A 814 5.90 10.41 -7.95
C GLU A 814 5.54 11.91 -7.78
N GLY A 815 6.10 12.85 -8.56
CA GLY A 815 5.90 14.29 -8.28
C GLY A 815 5.87 15.30 -9.44
N GLY A 816 6.35 14.94 -10.64
CA GLY A 816 6.41 15.86 -11.80
C GLY A 816 5.24 15.89 -12.82
N PRO A 817 4.38 14.86 -12.97
CA PRO A 817 3.57 14.75 -14.20
C PRO A 817 2.41 15.75 -14.29
N ALA A 818 1.83 16.21 -13.17
CA ALA A 818 0.58 17.00 -13.19
C ALA A 818 0.72 18.43 -13.75
N VAL A 819 1.83 19.12 -13.45
CA VAL A 819 2.09 20.47 -13.98
C VAL A 819 2.37 20.41 -15.48
N LEU A 820 3.21 19.47 -15.92
CA LEU A 820 3.51 19.22 -17.33
C LEU A 820 2.24 18.84 -18.11
N ASP A 821 1.34 18.04 -17.54
CA ASP A 821 0.06 17.66 -18.15
C ASP A 821 -0.88 18.86 -18.35
N SER A 822 -0.90 19.78 -17.37
CA SER A 822 -1.69 21.01 -17.43
C SER A 822 -1.14 21.98 -18.49
N MET A 823 0.19 22.14 -18.55
CA MET A 823 0.85 22.96 -19.56
C MET A 823 0.61 22.43 -20.98
N ALA A 824 0.78 21.12 -21.21
CA ALA A 824 0.53 20.51 -22.52
C ALA A 824 -0.93 20.70 -22.97
N SER A 825 -1.89 20.55 -22.05
CA SER A 825 -3.30 20.75 -22.34
C SER A 825 -3.62 22.20 -22.71
N ALA A 826 -3.05 23.18 -22.00
CA ALA A 826 -3.23 24.60 -22.30
C ALA A 826 -2.63 24.98 -23.67
N ILE A 827 -1.42 24.51 -23.98
CA ILE A 827 -0.76 24.74 -25.28
C ILE A 827 -1.62 24.19 -26.43
N TYR A 828 -2.15 22.97 -26.27
CA TYR A 828 -3.01 22.34 -27.28
C TYR A 828 -4.29 23.14 -27.54
N VAL A 829 -4.96 23.59 -26.47
CA VAL A 829 -6.18 24.41 -26.59
C VAL A 829 -5.88 25.75 -27.27
N MET A 830 -4.79 26.43 -26.89
CA MET A 830 -4.37 27.66 -27.56
C MET A 830 -4.11 27.44 -29.06
N MET A 831 -3.44 26.34 -29.40
CA MET A 831 -3.17 25.97 -30.79
C MET A 831 -4.46 25.76 -31.60
N MET A 832 -5.43 25.02 -31.05
CA MET A 832 -6.72 24.84 -31.72
C MET A 832 -7.50 26.16 -31.86
N LEU A 833 -7.50 27.00 -30.82
CA LEU A 833 -8.15 28.32 -30.87
C LEU A 833 -7.51 29.25 -31.90
N THR A 834 -6.19 29.23 -32.09
CA THR A 834 -5.52 30.07 -33.09
C THR A 834 -5.93 29.69 -34.53
N VAL A 835 -5.98 28.40 -34.85
CA VAL A 835 -6.33 27.93 -36.20
C VAL A 835 -7.83 28.10 -36.47
N LEU A 836 -8.69 27.65 -35.55
CA LEU A 836 -10.14 27.77 -35.72
C LEU A 836 -10.60 29.22 -35.65
N GLY A 837 -9.97 30.04 -34.80
CA GLY A 837 -10.21 31.47 -34.70
C GLY A 837 -9.87 32.21 -35.99
N LEU A 838 -8.72 31.89 -36.62
CA LEU A 838 -8.40 32.44 -37.95
C LEU A 838 -9.41 32.00 -39.00
N MET A 839 -9.77 30.71 -39.05
CA MET A 839 -10.75 30.21 -40.02
C MET A 839 -12.10 30.89 -39.87
N PHE A 840 -12.56 31.11 -38.64
CA PHE A 840 -13.79 31.85 -38.36
C PHE A 840 -13.68 33.31 -38.80
N LEU A 841 -12.58 33.99 -38.45
CA LEU A 841 -12.33 35.39 -38.84
C LEU A 841 -12.30 35.55 -40.37
N LEU A 842 -11.63 34.66 -41.09
CA LEU A 842 -11.59 34.64 -42.56
C LEU A 842 -12.96 34.32 -43.15
N GLY A 843 -13.72 33.39 -42.54
CA GLY A 843 -15.08 33.07 -42.97
C GLY A 843 -16.04 34.26 -42.84
N VAL A 844 -16.02 34.95 -41.69
CA VAL A 844 -16.85 36.14 -41.45
C VAL A 844 -16.46 37.27 -42.40
N THR A 845 -15.16 37.56 -42.53
CA THR A 845 -14.68 38.61 -43.45
C THR A 845 -14.96 38.27 -44.91
N ALA A 846 -15.03 37.00 -45.29
CA ALA A 846 -15.41 36.58 -46.64
C ALA A 846 -16.86 36.91 -47.03
N LEU A 847 -17.76 37.05 -46.05
CA LEU A 847 -19.13 37.50 -46.30
C LEU A 847 -19.18 38.97 -46.75
N PHE A 848 -18.18 39.77 -46.35
CA PHE A 848 -18.15 41.22 -46.58
C PHE A 848 -17.10 41.66 -47.61
N CYS A 849 -16.05 40.88 -47.88
CA CYS A 849 -14.91 41.27 -48.73
C CYS A 849 -14.47 40.15 -49.70
N LYS A 850 -14.37 40.49 -51.00
CA LYS A 850 -13.96 39.52 -52.06
C LYS A 850 -12.44 39.35 -52.23
N ARG A 851 -11.62 40.34 -51.84
CA ARG A 851 -10.15 40.34 -52.00
C ARG A 851 -9.47 40.79 -50.71
N ILE A 852 -8.20 40.44 -50.48
CA ILE A 852 -7.37 40.90 -49.34
C ILE A 852 -6.25 41.82 -49.86
N GLY A 853 -5.95 42.91 -49.14
CA GLY A 853 -4.89 43.89 -49.48
C GLY A 853 -5.37 45.18 -50.16
N GLY A 854 -6.56 45.68 -49.83
CA GLY A 854 -7.03 47.04 -50.19
C GLY A 854 -7.07 47.98 -48.98
N THR A 855 -7.19 49.29 -49.22
CA THR A 855 -7.31 50.34 -48.18
C THR A 855 -8.54 50.18 -47.29
N ASP A 856 -9.60 49.56 -47.82
CA ASP A 856 -10.93 49.47 -47.17
C ASP A 856 -11.05 48.30 -46.19
N GLN A 857 -9.93 47.73 -45.73
CA GLN A 857 -9.90 46.45 -45.00
C GLN A 857 -9.53 46.60 -43.52
N PRO A 858 -10.02 45.69 -42.66
CA PRO A 858 -9.72 45.73 -41.25
C PRO A 858 -8.21 45.57 -40.99
N TRP A 859 -7.69 46.43 -40.11
CA TRP A 859 -6.26 46.53 -39.75
C TRP A 859 -5.61 45.19 -39.40
N VAL A 860 -6.38 44.28 -38.80
CA VAL A 860 -5.96 42.94 -38.36
C VAL A 860 -5.48 42.06 -39.52
N MET A 861 -6.10 42.16 -40.70
CA MET A 861 -5.81 41.27 -41.83
C MET A 861 -4.52 41.65 -42.57
N ASN A 862 -4.18 42.94 -42.57
CA ASN A 862 -3.03 43.49 -43.26
C ASN A 862 -1.85 43.78 -42.32
N LEU A 863 -2.01 43.55 -41.01
CA LEU A 863 -1.03 43.90 -39.96
C LEU A 863 -0.59 45.38 -40.06
N GLY A 864 -1.52 46.27 -40.40
CA GLY A 864 -1.27 47.69 -40.69
C GLY A 864 -2.17 48.23 -41.81
N GLN A 865 -2.25 49.56 -41.94
CA GLN A 865 -2.98 50.23 -43.02
C GLN A 865 -2.02 50.55 -44.18
N PRO A 866 -2.17 49.93 -45.37
CA PRO A 866 -1.39 50.33 -46.54
C PRO A 866 -1.81 51.73 -47.03
N PRO A 867 -0.88 52.59 -47.47
CA PRO A 867 -1.24 53.90 -48.06
C PRO A 867 -2.07 53.72 -49.33
N ALA A 868 -2.89 54.71 -49.70
CA ALA A 868 -3.76 54.59 -50.88
C ALA A 868 -2.95 54.47 -52.18
N SER A 869 -3.37 53.59 -53.11
CA SER A 869 -2.71 53.38 -54.42
C SER A 869 -2.51 54.69 -55.17
N LYS A 870 -3.51 55.56 -55.09
CA LYS A 870 -3.50 56.91 -55.66
C LYS A 870 -2.47 57.84 -55.00
N GLU A 871 -2.29 57.74 -53.69
CA GLU A 871 -1.27 58.51 -52.95
C GLU A 871 0.14 58.05 -53.34
N LEU A 872 0.36 56.74 -53.46
CA LEU A 872 1.64 56.20 -53.89
C LEU A 872 1.96 56.55 -55.35
N CYS A 873 0.97 56.47 -56.24
CA CYS A 873 1.11 56.90 -57.64
C CYS A 873 1.46 58.39 -57.75
N ASN A 874 0.83 59.24 -56.93
CA ASN A 874 1.16 60.66 -56.85
C ASN A 874 2.59 60.89 -56.34
N ASN A 875 3.04 60.13 -55.35
CA ASN A 875 4.41 60.22 -54.83
C ASN A 875 5.44 59.78 -55.87
N LEU A 876 5.15 58.71 -56.63
CA LEU A 876 6.00 58.24 -57.72
C LEU A 876 6.05 59.24 -58.88
N ALA A 877 4.91 59.82 -59.26
CA ALA A 877 4.84 60.87 -60.28
C ALA A 877 5.56 62.16 -59.85
N GLY A 878 5.56 62.48 -58.55
CA GLY A 878 6.32 63.60 -57.99
C GLY A 878 7.84 63.40 -58.06
N PHE A 879 8.32 62.16 -57.99
CA PHE A 879 9.73 61.80 -58.07
C PHE A 879 10.28 61.82 -59.51
N LEU A 880 9.51 61.33 -60.49
CA LEU A 880 9.91 61.29 -61.89
C LEU A 880 9.59 62.64 -62.57
N HIS A 881 10.55 63.57 -62.55
CA HIS A 881 10.40 64.91 -63.13
C HIS A 881 10.18 64.82 -64.66
N ASN A 882 8.94 65.06 -65.10
CA ASN A 882 8.46 65.12 -66.50
C ASN A 882 8.26 63.79 -67.28
N GLN A 883 7.21 63.02 -66.95
CA GLN A 883 6.39 62.38 -68.00
C GLN A 883 4.90 62.38 -67.64
N LYS A 884 4.07 62.96 -68.52
CA LYS A 884 2.59 62.89 -68.47
C LYS A 884 2.04 61.46 -68.59
N ASP A 885 2.91 60.49 -68.89
CA ASP A 885 2.56 59.09 -69.11
C ASP A 885 2.40 58.26 -67.82
N ILE A 886 2.80 58.78 -66.64
CA ILE A 886 2.73 58.04 -65.36
C ILE A 886 1.36 58.18 -64.67
N GLN A 887 0.56 59.20 -65.04
CA GLN A 887 -0.85 59.30 -64.64
C GLN A 887 -1.77 58.37 -65.44
N ASP A 888 -1.21 57.48 -66.27
CA ASP A 888 -1.98 56.44 -66.95
C ASP A 888 -2.68 55.54 -65.92
N ASP A 889 -3.99 55.32 -66.10
CA ASP A 889 -4.79 54.38 -65.32
C ASP A 889 -4.10 53.00 -65.23
N ARG A 890 -3.26 52.67 -66.22
CA ARG A 890 -2.43 51.46 -66.24
C ARG A 890 -1.41 51.39 -65.10
N VAL A 891 -0.72 52.47 -64.75
CA VAL A 891 0.27 52.48 -63.66
C VAL A 891 -0.44 52.32 -62.32
N GLN A 892 -1.56 53.02 -62.13
CA GLN A 892 -2.40 52.84 -60.95
C GLN A 892 -2.94 51.40 -60.86
N GLN A 893 -3.38 50.81 -61.97
CA GLN A 893 -3.82 49.41 -62.03
C GLN A 893 -2.69 48.42 -61.69
N VAL A 894 -1.45 48.70 -62.12
CA VAL A 894 -0.28 47.89 -61.79
C VAL A 894 0.04 47.99 -60.30
N LEU A 895 0.07 49.19 -59.72
CA LEU A 895 0.27 49.40 -58.28
C LEU A 895 -0.85 48.76 -57.45
N GLU A 896 -2.10 48.81 -57.93
CA GLU A 896 -3.24 48.13 -57.31
C GLU A 896 -3.19 46.60 -57.47
N ALA A 897 -2.40 46.08 -58.40
CA ALA A 897 -2.19 44.65 -58.58
C ALA A 897 -1.05 44.09 -57.72
N LEU A 898 -0.13 44.93 -57.21
CA LEU A 898 1.00 44.50 -56.36
C LEU A 898 0.54 43.81 -55.08
N CYS A 899 1.36 42.87 -54.58
CA CYS A 899 1.13 42.31 -53.25
C CYS A 899 1.52 43.31 -52.16
N ILE A 900 1.03 43.11 -50.93
CA ILE A 900 1.21 44.10 -49.86
C ILE A 900 2.68 44.32 -49.47
N TYR A 901 3.52 43.29 -49.60
CA TYR A 901 4.94 43.38 -49.32
C TYR A 901 5.66 44.20 -50.40
N ASP A 902 5.46 43.87 -51.68
CA ASP A 902 6.02 44.65 -52.79
C ASP A 902 5.54 46.11 -52.74
N TYR A 903 4.30 46.32 -52.30
CA TYR A 903 3.74 47.66 -52.11
C TYR A 903 4.45 48.45 -51.00
N TYR A 904 4.77 47.81 -49.87
CA TYR A 904 5.58 48.41 -48.81
C TYR A 904 7.02 48.65 -49.26
N ASP A 905 7.63 47.71 -49.99
CA ASP A 905 9.00 47.83 -50.49
C ASP A 905 9.11 48.98 -51.50
N VAL A 906 8.16 49.10 -52.43
CA VAL A 906 8.07 50.22 -53.37
C VAL A 906 7.89 51.54 -52.63
N ASN A 907 6.99 51.61 -51.65
CA ASN A 907 6.79 52.81 -50.85
C ASN A 907 8.04 53.18 -50.03
N ALA A 908 8.70 52.21 -49.41
CA ALA A 908 9.95 52.43 -48.67
C ALA A 908 11.07 52.91 -49.60
N THR A 909 11.18 52.33 -50.80
CA THR A 909 12.17 52.73 -51.82
C THR A 909 11.91 54.15 -52.31
N ILE A 910 10.66 54.52 -52.59
CA ILE A 910 10.30 55.90 -52.98
C ILE A 910 10.65 56.88 -51.85
N VAL A 911 10.36 56.53 -50.59
CA VAL A 911 10.69 57.38 -49.44
C VAL A 911 12.21 57.54 -49.28
N LEU A 912 12.97 56.43 -49.36
CA LEU A 912 14.44 56.47 -49.30
C LEU A 912 15.02 57.31 -50.44
N LEU A 913 14.62 57.07 -51.68
CA LEU A 913 15.07 57.85 -52.85
C LEU A 913 14.70 59.34 -52.72
N SER A 914 13.51 59.67 -52.20
CA SER A 914 13.11 61.06 -51.96
C SER A 914 13.96 61.74 -50.90
N THR A 915 14.46 60.97 -49.93
CA THR A 915 15.29 61.48 -48.82
C THR A 915 16.74 61.67 -49.28
N GLU A 916 17.31 60.70 -50.00
CA GLU A 916 18.70 60.73 -50.49
C GLU A 916 18.94 61.74 -51.62
N LEU A 917 17.98 61.90 -52.55
CA LEU A 917 18.13 62.81 -53.69
C LEU A 917 17.74 64.28 -53.38
N GLY A 918 17.41 64.60 -52.13
CA GLY A 918 17.17 65.97 -51.67
C GLY A 918 15.94 66.66 -52.27
N PHE A 919 15.07 65.92 -52.98
CA PHE A 919 13.85 66.46 -53.56
C PHE A 919 12.70 66.44 -52.55
N GLY A 920 12.54 67.55 -51.82
CA GLY A 920 11.23 67.95 -51.29
C GLY A 920 11.10 68.01 -49.76
N SER A 921 11.42 69.18 -49.22
CA SER A 921 11.18 69.66 -47.85
C SER A 921 9.68 69.81 -47.45
N LYS A 922 8.79 68.95 -47.98
CA LYS A 922 7.37 68.89 -47.56
C LYS A 922 6.88 67.49 -47.16
N LEU A 923 7.63 66.41 -47.42
CA LEU A 923 7.19 65.05 -47.06
C LEU A 923 7.60 64.59 -45.64
N ILE A 924 8.58 65.24 -45.02
CA ILE A 924 9.29 64.67 -43.85
C ILE A 924 8.58 64.94 -42.50
N ARG A 925 7.52 65.77 -42.45
CA ARG A 925 6.93 66.16 -41.16
C ARG A 925 5.80 65.29 -40.60
N SER A 926 5.43 64.17 -41.22
CA SER A 926 4.33 63.33 -40.69
C SER A 926 4.63 61.84 -40.49
N ARG A 927 5.82 61.31 -40.80
CA ARG A 927 6.07 59.85 -40.71
C ARG A 927 7.29 59.38 -39.90
N ILE A 928 8.02 60.26 -39.21
CA ILE A 928 9.11 59.83 -38.31
C ILE A 928 8.56 59.30 -36.95
N ALA A 929 7.25 59.41 -36.68
CA ALA A 929 6.68 58.97 -35.39
C ALA A 929 6.17 57.52 -35.33
N SER A 930 6.35 56.66 -36.35
CA SER A 930 5.78 55.30 -36.30
C SER A 930 6.62 54.14 -36.82
N GLN A 931 7.94 54.32 -37.02
CA GLN A 931 8.84 53.20 -37.30
C GLN A 931 10.09 53.21 -36.41
N GLY A 932 9.90 52.80 -35.16
CA GLY A 932 10.82 51.94 -34.42
C GLY A 932 9.93 50.88 -33.78
N SER A 933 10.10 49.58 -33.99
CA SER A 933 11.27 48.81 -33.62
C SER A 933 11.12 47.37 -34.10
N CYS A 934 12.13 46.83 -34.80
CA CYS A 934 12.38 45.38 -34.90
C CYS A 934 13.89 45.15 -34.88
N ALA A 935 14.48 45.24 -33.68
CA ALA A 935 15.73 44.58 -33.31
C ALA A 935 15.67 44.28 -31.79
N PRO A 936 16.17 43.12 -31.32
CA PRO A 936 15.88 42.60 -29.99
C PRO A 936 16.81 43.22 -28.92
N PRO A 937 16.35 43.38 -27.66
CA PRO A 937 17.26 43.69 -26.56
C PRO A 937 17.93 42.40 -26.01
N PRO A 938 19.21 42.45 -25.59
CA PRO A 938 19.81 41.40 -24.79
C PRO A 938 19.26 41.44 -23.35
N GLY A 939 19.24 40.27 -22.71
CA GLY A 939 18.61 40.03 -21.42
C GLY A 939 19.28 40.66 -20.19
N GLY A 940 18.56 40.56 -19.07
CA GLY A 940 18.98 40.90 -17.71
C GLY A 940 17.74 41.16 -16.86
N SER A 941 17.19 40.14 -16.19
CA SER A 941 17.43 39.79 -14.78
C SER A 941 16.68 40.67 -13.76
N ALA A 942 15.69 40.02 -13.14
CA ALA A 942 15.02 40.26 -11.86
C ALA A 942 15.61 41.30 -10.88
N THR A 943 14.74 42.11 -10.25
CA THR A 943 14.40 41.96 -8.80
C THR A 943 13.21 42.83 -8.36
N GLN A 944 12.22 42.14 -7.78
CA GLN A 944 11.36 42.41 -6.62
C GLN A 944 10.96 43.84 -6.15
N GLN A 945 9.63 43.94 -5.99
CA GLN A 945 8.87 44.34 -4.79
C GLN A 945 8.56 45.81 -4.44
N THR A 946 7.25 45.97 -4.17
CA THR A 946 6.56 46.80 -3.17
C THR A 946 6.32 48.29 -3.41
N ALA A 947 5.07 48.56 -3.80
CA ALA A 947 4.05 49.29 -3.04
C ALA A 947 4.28 50.74 -2.54
N ALA A 948 3.37 51.58 -3.02
CA ALA A 948 2.59 52.61 -2.31
C ALA A 948 3.04 54.08 -2.33
N LYS A 949 2.11 54.87 -2.93
CA LYS A 949 1.61 56.21 -2.55
C LYS A 949 2.53 57.44 -2.64
N ALA A 950 2.28 58.20 -3.70
CA ALA A 950 1.86 59.62 -3.74
C ALA A 950 2.50 60.62 -2.76
N GLU A 951 3.23 61.61 -3.29
CA GLU A 951 2.82 63.03 -3.32
C GLU A 951 3.78 63.86 -4.18
N ASN A 952 3.26 64.99 -4.67
CA ASN A 952 3.87 65.95 -5.60
C ASN A 952 5.03 66.77 -4.99
N VAL A 953 5.79 67.42 -5.89
CA VAL A 953 6.29 68.82 -5.86
C VAL A 953 7.80 68.95 -6.16
N ASP A 954 8.05 69.55 -7.33
CA ASP A 954 8.99 70.61 -7.74
C ASP A 954 10.52 70.58 -7.47
N GLU A 955 11.20 70.90 -8.60
CA GLU A 955 12.30 71.86 -8.83
C GLU A 955 13.76 71.61 -8.38
N GLU A 956 14.64 71.82 -9.38
CA GLU A 956 16.00 72.40 -9.33
C GLU A 956 17.11 71.62 -8.59
N GLU A 957 18.39 71.57 -9.00
CA GLU A 957 19.18 72.10 -10.12
C GLU A 957 20.54 71.36 -10.05
N ALA A 958 21.23 71.29 -11.21
CA ALA A 958 22.69 71.35 -11.39
C ALA A 958 23.68 70.62 -10.43
N SER A 959 24.52 69.74 -10.99
CA SER A 959 25.90 70.10 -11.39
C SER A 959 26.83 68.90 -11.67
N ASN A 960 27.60 69.04 -12.75
CA ASN A 960 28.99 68.63 -13.02
C ASN A 960 29.44 67.17 -12.72
N ALA A 961 29.74 66.33 -13.71
CA ALA A 961 30.82 66.35 -14.72
C ALA A 961 32.18 65.79 -14.24
N SER A 962 32.83 65.08 -15.18
CA SER A 962 34.20 64.50 -15.20
C SER A 962 34.36 63.14 -14.50
N THR A 963 35.02 62.12 -15.05
CA THR A 963 35.82 61.93 -16.28
C THR A 963 36.09 60.43 -16.41
N ALA A 964 36.06 59.87 -17.63
CA ALA A 964 36.58 58.54 -17.92
C ALA A 964 37.54 58.63 -19.13
N HIS A 965 38.72 58.02 -18.96
CA HIS A 965 39.80 57.95 -19.93
C HIS A 965 39.60 56.80 -20.95
N ASP A 966 40.18 57.05 -22.12
CA ASP A 966 40.40 56.24 -23.33
C ASP A 966 40.61 54.73 -23.24
N CYS A 967 40.17 54.03 -24.30
CA CYS A 967 41.06 53.24 -25.19
C CYS A 967 40.36 52.88 -26.53
N GLN A 968 41.11 52.99 -27.62
CA GLN A 968 40.75 52.94 -29.05
C GLN A 968 40.61 51.54 -29.68
N ALA A 969 39.89 51.44 -30.82
CA ALA A 969 40.22 50.65 -32.04
C ALA A 969 39.23 50.99 -33.20
N SER A 970 39.58 51.88 -34.14
CA SER A 970 40.05 51.64 -35.54
C SER A 970 39.01 51.10 -36.57
N GLU A 971 38.56 52.00 -37.46
CA GLU A 971 37.83 51.74 -38.73
C GLU A 971 38.78 51.40 -39.90
N PRO A 972 38.25 50.79 -40.99
CA PRO A 972 38.78 51.04 -42.33
C PRO A 972 37.75 51.55 -43.34
N LYS A 973 38.22 52.50 -44.16
CA LYS A 973 37.63 53.08 -45.38
C LYS A 973 37.37 52.03 -46.46
N MET A 974 36.41 52.32 -47.36
CA MET A 974 36.28 51.66 -48.67
C MET A 974 36.17 52.72 -49.78
N GLU A 975 37.08 52.63 -50.76
CA GLU A 975 37.22 53.47 -51.95
C GLU A 975 36.22 53.09 -53.06
N LEU A 976 35.86 54.09 -53.86
CA LEU A 976 35.14 54.00 -55.12
C LEU A 976 36.01 53.38 -56.23
N LEU A 977 35.42 52.47 -57.02
CA LEU A 977 35.93 52.08 -58.35
C LEU A 977 34.82 52.29 -59.37
N GLU A 978 35.09 53.20 -60.32
CA GLU A 978 34.35 53.37 -61.57
C GLU A 978 34.63 52.18 -62.50
N GLY A 979 33.59 51.72 -63.21
CA GLY A 979 33.69 50.71 -64.26
C GLY A 979 32.47 50.79 -65.19
N GLU A 980 32.73 51.19 -66.43
CA GLU A 980 31.78 51.31 -67.55
C GLU A 980 31.07 49.99 -67.89
N THR A 981 29.75 50.03 -68.12
CA THR A 981 29.06 49.12 -69.05
C THR A 981 27.78 49.74 -69.62
N ASP A 982 27.83 49.99 -70.94
CA ASP A 982 26.83 49.93 -72.02
C ASP A 982 25.32 50.23 -71.77
N PRO A 983 24.68 51.11 -72.56
CA PRO A 983 23.29 51.50 -72.40
C PRO A 983 22.36 50.69 -73.31
N ASP A 984 21.95 49.48 -72.91
CA ASP A 984 20.94 48.73 -73.69
C ASP A 984 20.07 47.76 -72.86
N THR A 985 19.80 48.08 -71.58
CA THR A 985 18.81 47.30 -70.80
C THR A 985 17.84 48.19 -70.02
N ILE A 986 17.10 49.03 -70.75
CA ILE A 986 15.83 49.59 -70.28
C ILE A 986 14.71 48.78 -70.91
N ALA A 987 14.20 47.80 -70.15
CA ALA A 987 12.81 47.36 -70.20
C ALA A 987 12.51 46.49 -68.96
N PHE A 988 12.13 47.12 -67.85
CA PHE A 988 11.07 46.64 -66.94
C PHE A 988 10.65 47.73 -65.96
#